data_AF-A0A7E5VRD4-F1
#
_entry.id   AF-A0A7E5VRD4-F1
#
_cell.length_a   1.000
_cell.length_b   1.000
_cell.length_c   1.000
_cell.angle_alpha   90.00
_cell.angle_beta   90.00
_cell.angle_gamma   90.00
#
_symmetry.space_group_name_H-M   'P 1'
#
loop_
_entity.id
_entity.type
_entity.pdbx_description
1 polymer ?
#
loop_
_entity_poly.entity_id
_entity_poly.type
_entity_poly.pdbx_seq_one_letter_code
_entity_poly.pdbx_strand_id
1 'polypeptide(L)'
;MAHFGKRDVTYSALNNELTPPLAGLADITNAAPTIITLDHEHEDANNVIIHKVPKNKGGWTHIEDLDSFFTRMYRYYVRGGFYPMIMSDLFYLLQFIFIVWFSTFLVYCVDYTKLFRNDPDANRSEKLSLNEVIYSPAVCVESISWKWWFLVTLSAIIWLMRLVIIVYHLYYAYDTKLFYNNALKIKENDLVWINWSTIQERVREAQPEHHMCVHKQEINELDIYHRILRFTNYMVAMVNKNLLPLQIHVPCIGDFHYLSRGLKWNLEFLLFYSPWSPWENCWQLRGCYKDHSKRMTLARQLERQILLLALVNLLLSPLIQAWQILYFFFNYAELIKRSPASLGLRTWSLYARITLRHFNELEHELRDRLNRAHKPATKYLASFSSPITTVIAKNVVFLSASVLGVLVVLSVYDEDVLTVEHVLSIITILGCILAGARALIGEEERLGGGCTGPARGEELFVQVLGHVHYLPAAWTRRAHTKDVAAHFQQLFQFRAVYIVFELLSPLLCPLVLLSLRSRALDIVDFYRNFTVSVLGIGDVCSFAQLDIRRHGHPDWHTAGKAKASNGNTQYDQGEGGKTELSLVAFSCRHPGWQPTEPSQRHFLRSLRQSMHHAIPANNHLNKTMLGSYIQQSLFGAVTPLPAVLSYYPQQRPQYRLPDMDETSDEDEAPPAGPAHPSGQSGNNLGLGGATSAIGLSALGLDQPRTPDNDTQNMSVSTLHLYDLHLSQAGQNLSCCTNKCSERVRGGRWDSTEGEDTP
;
A
#
# COMPACT_ATOMS: atom_id res chain seq x y z
N MET A 1 -48.85 -13.56 37.23
CA MET A 1 -50.32 -13.64 37.06
C MET A 1 -50.63 -13.28 35.61
N ALA A 2 -51.22 -14.06 34.72
CA ALA A 2 -51.68 -15.46 34.60
C ALA A 2 -51.68 -15.73 33.06
N HIS A 3 -51.05 -16.78 32.52
CA HIS A 3 -51.67 -18.05 32.07
C HIS A 3 -52.94 -17.85 31.19
N PHE A 4 -53.11 -18.35 29.96
CA PHE A 4 -52.77 -19.63 29.31
C PHE A 4 -52.96 -19.53 27.77
N GLY A 5 -52.40 -20.45 26.96
CA GLY A 5 -52.96 -20.78 25.63
C GLY A 5 -51.98 -21.16 24.51
N LYS A 6 -51.50 -22.41 24.46
CA LYS A 6 -50.85 -23.05 23.30
C LYS A 6 -51.84 -23.22 22.13
N ARG A 7 -51.35 -23.11 20.88
CA ARG A 7 -51.85 -23.86 19.71
C ARG A 7 -50.74 -24.01 18.66
N ASP A 8 -50.39 -25.26 18.38
CA ASP A 8 -49.59 -25.73 17.25
C ASP A 8 -50.41 -25.65 15.95
N VAL A 9 -49.79 -25.26 14.82
CA VAL A 9 -50.27 -25.62 13.47
C VAL A 9 -49.07 -25.86 12.55
N THR A 10 -48.97 -27.11 12.11
CA THR A 10 -48.16 -27.70 11.04
C THR A 10 -48.70 -27.37 9.65
N TYR A 11 -47.84 -27.28 8.61
CA TYR A 11 -48.25 -27.60 7.23
C TYR A 11 -47.12 -28.31 6.46
N SER A 12 -47.49 -29.45 5.87
CA SER A 12 -46.73 -30.26 4.92
C SER A 12 -47.67 -30.72 3.80
N ALA A 13 -47.15 -30.69 2.56
CA ALA A 13 -47.42 -31.57 1.40
C ALA A 13 -48.72 -31.49 0.54
N LEU A 14 -48.48 -31.14 -0.74
CA LEU A 14 -48.73 -31.89 -2.00
C LEU A 14 -50.13 -31.97 -2.70
N ASN A 15 -50.09 -31.53 -3.97
CA ASN A 15 -50.60 -32.09 -5.25
C ASN A 15 -52.09 -32.39 -5.52
N ASN A 16 -52.51 -32.06 -6.76
CA ASN A 16 -53.26 -32.97 -7.63
C ASN A 16 -53.11 -32.64 -9.14
N GLU A 17 -52.76 -33.67 -9.91
CA GLU A 17 -52.84 -33.80 -11.37
C GLU A 17 -54.20 -34.39 -11.79
N LEU A 18 -54.54 -34.32 -13.10
CA LEU A 18 -55.40 -35.28 -13.80
C LEU A 18 -55.11 -35.29 -15.33
N THR A 19 -54.86 -36.49 -15.88
CA THR A 19 -54.83 -36.92 -17.31
C THR A 19 -56.18 -37.59 -17.69
N PRO A 20 -56.52 -38.20 -18.88
CA PRO A 20 -55.72 -38.92 -19.94
C PRO A 20 -56.36 -38.87 -21.40
N PRO A 21 -56.30 -39.86 -22.36
CA PRO A 21 -55.42 -41.04 -22.64
C PRO A 21 -54.92 -41.26 -24.12
N LEU A 22 -54.21 -42.40 -24.31
CA LEU A 22 -53.46 -43.07 -25.41
C LEU A 22 -54.08 -43.32 -26.83
N ALA A 23 -53.21 -43.44 -27.85
CA ALA A 23 -53.06 -44.59 -28.79
C ALA A 23 -51.83 -44.42 -29.74
N GLY A 24 -51.16 -45.50 -30.17
CA GLY A 24 -49.96 -45.48 -31.04
C GLY A 24 -50.09 -46.23 -32.37
N LEU A 25 -49.13 -46.04 -33.29
CA LEU A 25 -48.66 -46.94 -34.37
C LEU A 25 -47.46 -46.26 -35.09
N ALA A 26 -46.26 -46.87 -35.12
CA ALA A 26 -45.63 -47.60 -36.24
C ALA A 26 -44.78 -46.75 -37.23
N ASP A 27 -43.45 -46.85 -37.06
CA ASP A 27 -42.42 -47.37 -37.99
C ASP A 27 -42.24 -46.86 -39.46
N ILE A 28 -40.95 -46.79 -39.85
CA ILE A 28 -40.33 -46.99 -41.21
C ILE A 28 -39.78 -45.76 -42.01
N THR A 29 -38.44 -45.67 -41.97
CA THR A 29 -37.41 -45.48 -43.04
C THR A 29 -37.38 -44.32 -44.06
N ASN A 30 -36.15 -43.80 -44.21
CA ASN A 30 -35.37 -43.50 -45.43
C ASN A 30 -35.94 -42.59 -46.53
N ALA A 31 -35.16 -41.55 -46.85
CA ALA A 31 -34.65 -41.18 -48.18
C ALA A 31 -34.78 -39.66 -48.48
N ALA A 32 -33.62 -39.00 -48.65
CA ALA A 32 -33.48 -37.86 -49.56
C ALA A 32 -33.58 -38.39 -51.01
N PRO A 33 -33.94 -37.61 -52.06
CA PRO A 33 -33.07 -36.50 -52.52
C PRO A 33 -33.75 -35.35 -53.34
N THR A 34 -32.99 -34.25 -53.60
CA THR A 34 -32.88 -33.44 -54.86
C THR A 34 -34.16 -32.89 -55.56
N ILE A 35 -34.32 -31.69 -56.16
CA ILE A 35 -33.46 -30.66 -56.79
C ILE A 35 -34.41 -29.62 -57.50
N ILE A 36 -33.99 -28.35 -57.70
CA ILE A 36 -34.47 -27.35 -58.73
C ILE A 36 -35.88 -26.73 -58.50
N THR A 37 -36.22 -25.43 -58.61
CA THR A 37 -35.59 -24.15 -59.02
C THR A 37 -36.54 -22.96 -58.75
N LEU A 38 -35.97 -21.74 -58.66
CA LEU A 38 -36.44 -20.43 -59.15
C LEU A 38 -37.55 -19.65 -58.39
N ASP A 39 -37.07 -18.59 -57.73
CA ASP A 39 -37.54 -17.20 -57.68
C ASP A 39 -39.04 -16.89 -57.48
N HIS A 40 -39.38 -16.33 -56.31
CA HIS A 40 -39.88 -14.94 -56.23
C HIS A 40 -39.84 -14.38 -54.80
N GLU A 41 -39.74 -13.07 -54.71
CA GLU A 41 -39.24 -12.25 -53.61
C GLU A 41 -40.22 -11.99 -52.45
N HIS A 42 -39.63 -11.51 -51.35
CA HIS A 42 -40.18 -10.71 -50.23
C HIS A 42 -40.83 -11.45 -49.04
N GLU A 43 -40.02 -11.66 -47.99
CA GLU A 43 -40.29 -11.09 -46.65
C GLU A 43 -39.02 -11.17 -45.77
N ASP A 44 -38.13 -10.18 -45.93
CA ASP A 44 -37.05 -9.89 -44.98
C ASP A 44 -37.58 -8.98 -43.87
N ALA A 45 -37.77 -9.51 -42.66
CA ALA A 45 -37.57 -8.79 -41.38
C ALA A 45 -37.89 -9.67 -40.17
N ASN A 46 -37.00 -10.61 -39.82
CA ASN A 46 -36.64 -10.96 -38.43
C ASN A 46 -35.73 -12.20 -38.37
N ASN A 47 -34.55 -12.10 -38.98
CA ASN A 47 -33.44 -12.94 -38.58
C ASN A 47 -32.32 -12.03 -38.08
N VAL A 48 -32.26 -11.85 -36.76
CA VAL A 48 -31.05 -11.40 -36.08
C VAL A 48 -29.99 -12.44 -36.41
N ILE A 49 -29.15 -12.13 -37.39
CA ILE A 49 -27.96 -12.91 -37.69
C ILE A 49 -27.05 -12.72 -36.47
N ILE A 50 -27.16 -13.62 -35.50
CA ILE A 50 -26.12 -13.82 -34.49
C ILE A 50 -24.92 -14.27 -35.30
N HIS A 51 -24.05 -13.31 -35.64
CA HIS A 51 -22.75 -13.60 -36.21
C HIS A 51 -21.97 -14.36 -35.14
N LYS A 52 -22.12 -15.68 -35.14
CA LYS A 52 -21.36 -16.59 -34.30
C LYS A 52 -19.95 -16.56 -34.85
N VAL A 53 -19.16 -15.60 -34.34
CA VAL A 53 -17.74 -15.44 -34.67
C VAL A 53 -17.11 -16.84 -34.60
N PRO A 54 -16.42 -17.30 -35.66
CA PRO A 54 -15.75 -18.59 -35.60
C PRO A 54 -14.83 -18.57 -34.39
N LYS A 55 -15.01 -19.53 -33.47
CA LYS A 55 -14.11 -19.75 -32.35
C LYS A 55 -12.74 -20.16 -32.92
N ASN A 56 -11.95 -19.17 -33.34
CA ASN A 56 -10.52 -19.35 -33.48
C ASN A 56 -10.00 -19.83 -32.12
N LYS A 57 -9.05 -20.75 -32.14
CA LYS A 57 -8.57 -21.57 -31.01
C LYS A 57 -7.91 -20.79 -29.85
N GLY A 58 -8.12 -19.48 -29.72
CA GLY A 58 -7.76 -18.70 -28.55
C GLY A 58 -9.01 -18.44 -27.70
N GLY A 59 -9.06 -18.99 -26.48
CA GLY A 59 -10.21 -18.92 -25.57
C GLY A 59 -10.53 -17.53 -24.98
N TRP A 60 -10.01 -16.45 -25.58
CA TRP A 60 -10.05 -15.08 -25.03
C TRP A 60 -10.90 -14.12 -25.85
N THR A 61 -11.72 -14.62 -26.78
CA THR A 61 -12.72 -13.81 -27.48
C THR A 61 -13.87 -13.50 -26.53
N HIS A 62 -14.22 -12.21 -26.37
CA HIS A 62 -15.34 -11.74 -25.54
C HIS A 62 -15.25 -12.21 -24.06
N ILE A 63 -14.41 -11.55 -23.27
CA ILE A 63 -14.32 -11.82 -21.83
C ILE A 63 -15.45 -11.09 -21.09
N GLU A 64 -16.26 -11.81 -20.30
CA GLU A 64 -17.38 -11.24 -19.53
C GLU A 64 -16.90 -10.31 -18.40
N ASP A 65 -15.95 -10.79 -17.56
CA ASP A 65 -15.37 -10.00 -16.47
C ASP A 65 -13.94 -9.56 -16.80
N LEU A 66 -13.86 -8.47 -17.56
CA LEU A 66 -12.60 -7.83 -17.94
C LEU A 66 -11.84 -7.27 -16.72
N ASP A 67 -12.53 -6.81 -15.68
CA ASP A 67 -11.90 -6.19 -14.52
C ASP A 67 -11.10 -7.21 -13.72
N SER A 68 -11.71 -8.38 -13.45
CA SER A 68 -11.02 -9.50 -12.82
C SER A 68 -9.90 -10.04 -13.71
N PHE A 69 -10.10 -10.09 -15.03
CA PHE A 69 -9.06 -10.49 -15.98
C PHE A 69 -7.82 -9.58 -15.92
N PHE A 70 -7.97 -8.25 -16.08
CA PHE A 70 -6.84 -7.33 -16.02
C PHE A 70 -6.19 -7.28 -14.64
N THR A 71 -6.99 -7.41 -13.57
CA THR A 71 -6.45 -7.48 -12.20
C THR A 71 -5.60 -8.74 -12.01
N ARG A 72 -6.02 -9.90 -12.54
CA ARG A 72 -5.24 -11.14 -12.50
C ARG A 72 -3.98 -11.05 -13.34
N MET A 73 -4.06 -10.48 -14.54
CA MET A 73 -2.92 -10.22 -15.41
C MET A 73 -1.87 -9.36 -14.70
N TYR A 74 -2.30 -8.25 -14.07
CA TYR A 74 -1.42 -7.38 -13.30
C TYR A 74 -0.81 -8.11 -12.07
N ARG A 75 -1.60 -8.89 -11.32
CA ARG A 75 -1.08 -9.68 -10.19
C ARG A 75 -0.06 -10.72 -10.63
N TYR A 76 -0.27 -11.35 -11.78
CA TYR A 76 0.66 -12.33 -12.35
C TYR A 76 2.00 -11.69 -12.69
N TYR A 77 1.98 -10.49 -13.29
CA TYR A 77 3.18 -9.70 -13.52
C TYR A 77 3.90 -9.35 -12.21
N VAL A 78 3.19 -8.75 -11.25
CA VAL A 78 3.81 -8.32 -9.98
C VAL A 78 4.42 -9.49 -9.24
N ARG A 79 3.78 -10.67 -9.23
CA ARG A 79 4.31 -11.86 -8.55
C ARG A 79 5.46 -12.57 -9.26
N GLY A 80 5.98 -12.03 -10.37
CA GLY A 80 7.10 -12.64 -11.10
C GLY A 80 6.74 -13.90 -11.89
N GLY A 81 5.45 -14.11 -12.20
CA GLY A 81 4.97 -15.23 -13.01
C GLY A 81 4.41 -16.43 -12.23
N PHE A 82 4.23 -17.56 -12.93
CA PHE A 82 3.45 -18.70 -12.44
C PHE A 82 4.11 -19.44 -11.26
N TYR A 83 5.40 -19.79 -11.39
CA TYR A 83 6.08 -20.61 -10.38
C TYR A 83 6.26 -19.88 -9.03
N PRO A 84 6.77 -18.63 -8.98
CA PRO A 84 6.89 -17.92 -7.71
C PRO A 84 5.52 -17.69 -7.04
N MET A 85 4.49 -17.39 -7.85
CA MET A 85 3.12 -17.22 -7.37
C MET A 85 2.59 -18.47 -6.64
N ILE A 86 2.76 -19.67 -7.22
CA ILE A 86 2.26 -20.92 -6.64
C ILE A 86 3.09 -21.37 -5.45
N MET A 87 4.42 -21.26 -5.56
CA MET A 87 5.30 -21.65 -4.47
C MET A 87 5.01 -20.81 -3.22
N SER A 88 4.79 -19.50 -3.39
CA SER A 88 4.38 -18.62 -2.30
C SER A 88 3.05 -19.08 -1.66
N ASP A 89 2.02 -19.31 -2.47
CA ASP A 89 0.70 -19.77 -1.97
C ASP A 89 0.78 -21.14 -1.27
N LEU A 90 1.63 -22.06 -1.76
CA LEU A 90 1.89 -23.37 -1.14
C LEU A 90 2.58 -23.23 0.23
N PHE A 91 3.62 -22.40 0.32
CA PHE A 91 4.32 -22.18 1.59
C PHE A 91 3.42 -21.51 2.64
N TYR A 92 2.49 -20.64 2.25
CA TYR A 92 1.51 -20.10 3.19
C TYR A 92 0.58 -21.17 3.78
N LEU A 93 0.18 -22.18 3.00
CA LEU A 93 -0.59 -23.31 3.51
C LEU A 93 0.23 -24.18 4.46
N LEU A 94 1.50 -24.41 4.14
CA LEU A 94 2.43 -25.17 4.99
C LEU A 94 2.66 -24.45 6.33
N GLN A 95 2.91 -23.13 6.29
CA GLN A 95 3.08 -22.30 7.48
C GLN A 95 1.86 -22.37 8.39
N PHE A 96 0.64 -22.38 7.82
CA PHE A 96 -0.58 -22.50 8.62
C PHE A 96 -0.64 -23.83 9.38
N ILE A 97 -0.36 -24.95 8.70
CA ILE A 97 -0.31 -26.28 9.32
C ILE A 97 0.74 -26.30 10.42
N PHE A 98 1.94 -25.79 10.12
CA PHE A 98 3.06 -25.77 11.05
C PHE A 98 2.73 -25.00 12.33
N ILE A 99 2.13 -23.81 12.23
CA ILE A 99 1.76 -23.01 13.40
C ILE A 99 0.76 -23.75 14.29
N VAL A 100 -0.29 -24.35 13.71
CA VAL A 100 -1.32 -25.07 14.48
C VAL A 100 -0.75 -26.34 15.12
N TRP A 101 0.01 -27.12 14.35
CA TRP A 101 0.65 -28.35 14.82
C TRP A 101 1.66 -28.06 15.93
N PHE A 102 2.59 -27.12 15.70
CA PHE A 102 3.66 -26.83 16.65
C PHE A 102 3.12 -26.18 17.93
N SER A 103 2.11 -25.32 17.83
CA SER A 103 1.44 -24.76 19.01
C SER A 103 0.74 -25.84 19.84
N THR A 104 0.06 -26.79 19.18
CA THR A 104 -0.55 -27.94 19.86
C THR A 104 0.50 -28.81 20.54
N PHE A 105 1.60 -29.07 19.84
CA PHE A 105 2.73 -29.84 20.36
C PHE A 105 3.33 -29.20 21.62
N LEU A 106 3.59 -27.89 21.60
CA LEU A 106 4.14 -27.18 22.76
C LEU A 106 3.20 -27.21 23.97
N VAL A 107 1.89 -27.08 23.78
CA VAL A 107 0.93 -27.04 24.90
C VAL A 107 0.71 -28.42 25.54
N TYR A 108 0.64 -29.49 24.74
CA TYR A 108 0.19 -30.80 25.23
C TYR A 108 1.25 -31.91 25.22
N CYS A 109 2.27 -31.83 24.36
CA CYS A 109 3.26 -32.90 24.22
C CYS A 109 4.58 -32.64 24.99
N VAL A 110 4.77 -31.47 25.59
CA VAL A 110 6.00 -31.11 26.32
C VAL A 110 5.76 -31.13 27.83
N ASP A 111 6.56 -31.92 28.55
CA ASP A 111 6.55 -31.94 30.02
C ASP A 111 7.38 -30.78 30.59
N TYR A 112 6.73 -29.64 30.83
CA TYR A 112 7.38 -28.47 31.40
C TYR A 112 7.88 -28.69 32.83
N THR A 113 7.31 -29.63 33.59
CA THR A 113 7.72 -29.88 34.98
C THR A 113 9.09 -30.54 35.03
N LYS A 114 9.32 -31.52 34.14
CA LYS A 114 10.64 -32.14 33.92
C LYS A 114 11.61 -31.18 33.24
N LEU A 115 11.16 -30.42 32.24
CA LEU A 115 12.00 -29.46 31.53
C LEU A 115 12.58 -28.39 32.47
N PHE A 116 11.77 -27.83 33.37
CA PHE A 116 12.20 -26.81 34.32
C PHE A 116 12.80 -27.37 35.62
N ARG A 117 12.88 -28.71 35.77
CA ARG A 117 13.40 -29.38 36.98
C ARG A 117 12.70 -28.93 38.27
N ASN A 118 11.40 -28.71 38.18
CA ASN A 118 10.55 -28.34 39.31
C ASN A 118 10.13 -29.55 40.17
N ASP A 119 10.56 -30.75 39.77
CA ASP A 119 10.27 -32.00 40.47
C ASP A 119 11.22 -32.17 41.68
N PRO A 120 10.72 -32.30 42.91
CA PRO A 120 11.53 -32.47 44.11
C PRO A 120 12.36 -33.77 44.12
N ASP A 121 11.98 -34.78 43.34
CA ASP A 121 12.63 -36.10 43.32
C ASP A 121 13.68 -36.26 42.20
N ALA A 122 13.94 -35.20 41.42
CA ALA A 122 14.82 -35.26 40.25
C ALA A 122 16.32 -35.11 40.60
N ASN A 123 17.13 -36.09 40.18
CA ASN A 123 18.60 -36.03 40.26
C ASN A 123 19.16 -34.91 39.37
N ARG A 124 19.61 -33.80 39.98
CA ARG A 124 20.13 -32.62 39.27
C ARG A 124 21.45 -32.86 38.51
N SER A 125 22.11 -33.99 38.76
CA SER A 125 23.40 -34.38 38.17
C SER A 125 23.30 -35.03 36.78
N GLU A 126 22.12 -35.50 36.37
CA GLU A 126 21.94 -36.15 35.06
C GLU A 126 21.56 -35.14 33.96
N LYS A 127 22.17 -35.31 32.79
CA LYS A 127 21.86 -34.51 31.59
C LYS A 127 20.61 -35.08 30.94
N LEU A 128 19.50 -34.35 31.06
CA LEU A 128 18.22 -34.73 30.45
C LEU A 128 18.33 -34.66 28.92
N SER A 129 17.85 -35.70 28.24
CA SER A 129 17.69 -35.67 26.78
C SER A 129 16.34 -35.07 26.38
N LEU A 130 16.24 -34.44 25.20
CA LEU A 130 14.96 -33.87 24.72
C LEU A 130 13.86 -34.93 24.59
N ASN A 131 14.23 -36.17 24.28
CA ASN A 131 13.28 -37.27 24.14
C ASN A 131 12.64 -37.68 25.47
N GLU A 132 13.30 -37.44 26.61
CA GLU A 132 12.74 -37.72 27.95
C GLU A 132 11.73 -36.66 28.40
N VAL A 133 11.78 -35.47 27.81
CA VAL A 133 10.89 -34.34 28.10
C VAL A 133 9.60 -34.41 27.28
N ILE A 134 9.63 -35.08 26.13
CA ILE A 134 8.50 -35.19 25.21
C ILE A 134 7.66 -36.41 25.60
N TYR A 135 6.35 -36.22 25.79
CA TYR A 135 5.44 -37.33 26.04
C TYR A 135 5.37 -38.28 24.85
N SER A 136 5.18 -39.58 25.12
CA SER A 136 4.90 -40.57 24.06
C SER A 136 3.65 -40.14 23.25
N PRO A 137 3.60 -40.36 21.92
CA PRO A 137 2.50 -39.88 21.08
C PRO A 137 1.11 -40.31 21.55
N ALA A 138 0.97 -41.52 22.10
CA ALA A 138 -0.30 -42.01 22.63
C ALA A 138 -0.80 -41.19 23.83
N VAL A 139 0.10 -40.89 24.76
CA VAL A 139 -0.19 -40.09 25.96
C VAL A 139 -0.47 -38.63 25.58
N CYS A 140 0.25 -38.08 24.59
CA CYS A 140 -0.04 -36.73 24.13
C CYS A 140 -1.43 -36.62 23.51
N VAL A 141 -1.87 -37.57 22.66
CA VAL A 141 -3.20 -37.50 22.04
C VAL A 141 -4.31 -37.61 23.08
N GLU A 142 -4.11 -38.42 24.12
CA GLU A 142 -5.06 -38.57 25.23
C GLU A 142 -5.14 -37.33 26.13
N SER A 143 -4.05 -36.57 26.28
CA SER A 143 -4.01 -35.36 27.10
C SER A 143 -4.71 -34.15 26.46
N ILE A 144 -4.98 -34.19 25.15
CA ILE A 144 -5.63 -33.09 24.43
C ILE A 144 -7.09 -32.96 24.85
N SER A 145 -7.43 -31.81 25.43
CA SER A 145 -8.79 -31.48 25.84
C SER A 145 -9.75 -31.39 24.65
N TRP A 146 -11.02 -31.74 24.86
CA TRP A 146 -12.08 -31.60 23.85
C TRP A 146 -12.21 -30.17 23.30
N LYS A 147 -11.94 -29.15 24.13
CA LYS A 147 -11.94 -27.73 23.70
C LYS A 147 -10.85 -27.45 22.67
N TRP A 148 -9.67 -28.05 22.85
CA TRP A 148 -8.56 -27.91 21.92
C TRP A 148 -8.81 -28.68 20.62
N TRP A 149 -9.39 -29.88 20.72
CA TRP A 149 -9.88 -30.62 19.55
C TRP A 149 -10.87 -29.80 18.72
N PHE A 150 -11.79 -29.07 19.36
CA PHE A 150 -12.68 -28.13 18.67
C PHE A 150 -11.92 -27.00 17.94
N LEU A 151 -10.87 -26.45 18.54
CA LEU A 151 -10.03 -25.44 17.88
C LEU A 151 -9.27 -26.02 16.68
N VAL A 152 -8.71 -27.22 16.83
CA VAL A 152 -8.00 -27.92 15.74
C VAL A 152 -8.94 -28.23 14.59
N THR A 153 -10.17 -28.69 14.86
CA THR A 153 -11.16 -28.95 13.80
C THR A 153 -11.61 -27.67 13.11
N LEU A 154 -11.81 -26.57 13.85
CA LEU A 154 -12.10 -25.26 13.27
C LEU A 154 -10.95 -24.77 12.36
N SER A 155 -9.71 -24.89 12.83
CA SER A 155 -8.52 -24.55 12.03
C SER A 155 -8.39 -25.43 10.78
N ALA A 156 -8.74 -26.72 10.86
CA ALA A 156 -8.76 -27.63 9.72
C ALA A 156 -9.81 -27.23 8.68
N ILE A 157 -11.01 -26.80 9.11
CA ILE A 157 -12.05 -26.27 8.21
C ILE A 157 -11.55 -25.00 7.50
N ILE A 158 -10.94 -24.07 8.25
CA ILE A 158 -10.37 -22.84 7.67
C ILE A 158 -9.27 -23.17 6.66
N TRP A 159 -8.40 -24.13 6.98
CA TRP A 159 -7.36 -24.59 6.07
C TRP A 159 -7.94 -25.20 4.78
N LEU A 160 -8.96 -26.05 4.89
CA LEU A 160 -9.63 -26.65 3.74
C LEU A 160 -10.28 -25.58 2.85
N MET A 161 -10.96 -24.59 3.45
CA MET A 161 -11.52 -23.45 2.71
C MET A 161 -10.42 -22.67 1.96
N ARG A 162 -9.27 -22.43 2.60
CA ARG A 162 -8.13 -21.77 1.95
C ARG A 162 -7.54 -22.61 0.82
N LEU A 163 -7.45 -23.93 0.99
CA LEU A 163 -6.99 -24.85 -0.05
C LEU A 163 -7.88 -24.76 -1.29
N VAL A 164 -9.21 -24.79 -1.13
CA VAL A 164 -10.16 -24.65 -2.25
C VAL A 164 -9.97 -23.32 -2.97
N ILE A 165 -9.81 -22.22 -2.22
CA ILE A 165 -9.54 -20.89 -2.80
C ILE A 165 -8.23 -20.87 -3.59
N ILE A 166 -7.15 -21.48 -3.08
CA ILE A 166 -5.87 -21.54 -3.77
C ILE A 166 -5.96 -22.40 -5.03
N VAL A 167 -6.68 -23.52 -5.01
CA VAL A 167 -6.92 -24.34 -6.20
C VAL A 167 -7.68 -23.55 -7.27
N TYR A 168 -8.67 -22.76 -6.86
CA TYR A 168 -9.36 -21.83 -7.76
C TYR A 168 -8.37 -20.79 -8.34
N HIS A 169 -7.54 -20.16 -7.50
CA HIS A 169 -6.52 -19.22 -7.98
C HIS A 169 -5.49 -19.85 -8.92
N LEU A 170 -5.09 -21.10 -8.68
CA LEU A 170 -4.18 -21.86 -9.53
C LEU A 170 -4.76 -22.06 -10.93
N TYR A 171 -6.05 -22.39 -11.04
CA TYR A 171 -6.73 -22.53 -12.32
C TYR A 171 -6.66 -21.22 -13.13
N TYR A 172 -7.00 -20.08 -12.53
CA TYR A 172 -6.92 -18.79 -13.23
C TYR A 172 -5.49 -18.29 -13.47
N ALA A 173 -4.55 -18.62 -12.59
CA ALA A 173 -3.14 -18.32 -12.82
C ALA A 173 -2.62 -19.08 -14.04
N TYR A 174 -3.05 -20.32 -14.23
CA TYR A 174 -2.72 -21.12 -15.42
C TYR A 174 -3.35 -20.55 -16.70
N ASP A 175 -4.62 -20.13 -16.65
CA ASP A 175 -5.25 -19.43 -17.77
C ASP A 175 -4.51 -18.13 -18.13
N THR A 176 -4.09 -17.37 -17.12
CA THR A 176 -3.29 -16.15 -17.30
C THR A 176 -1.92 -16.47 -17.91
N LYS A 177 -1.25 -17.54 -17.47
CA LYS A 177 -0.01 -18.03 -18.09
C LYS A 177 -0.20 -18.34 -19.58
N LEU A 178 -1.30 -19.01 -19.93
CA LEU A 178 -1.61 -19.34 -21.32
C LEU A 178 -1.83 -18.07 -22.16
N PHE A 179 -2.49 -17.06 -21.59
CA PHE A 179 -2.67 -15.76 -22.22
C PHE A 179 -1.32 -15.05 -22.49
N TYR A 180 -0.41 -15.00 -21.51
CA TYR A 180 0.92 -14.40 -21.70
C TYR A 180 1.72 -15.09 -22.79
N ASN A 181 1.74 -16.43 -22.80
CA ASN A 181 2.53 -17.20 -23.76
C ASN A 181 1.94 -17.15 -25.18
N ASN A 182 0.62 -17.27 -25.32
CA ASN A 182 -0.02 -17.43 -26.62
C ASN A 182 -0.48 -16.11 -27.24
N ALA A 183 -1.10 -15.22 -26.45
CA ALA A 183 -1.65 -13.96 -26.94
C ALA A 183 -0.59 -12.85 -26.92
N LEU A 184 0.10 -12.67 -25.80
CA LEU A 184 1.13 -11.62 -25.67
C LEU A 184 2.49 -12.03 -26.27
N LYS A 185 2.69 -13.33 -26.54
CA LYS A 185 3.95 -13.91 -27.06
C LYS A 185 5.14 -13.62 -26.15
N ILE A 186 4.90 -13.53 -24.84
CA ILE A 186 5.91 -13.33 -23.80
C ILE A 186 6.19 -14.66 -23.11
N LYS A 187 7.45 -15.10 -23.09
CA LYS A 187 7.86 -16.31 -22.37
C LYS A 187 8.00 -16.01 -20.88
N GLU A 188 7.81 -17.03 -20.04
CA GLU A 188 7.89 -16.89 -18.59
C GLU A 188 9.25 -16.41 -18.09
N ASN A 189 10.35 -16.90 -18.67
CA ASN A 189 11.70 -16.51 -18.28
C ASN A 189 11.99 -15.03 -18.56
N ASP A 190 11.32 -14.45 -19.54
CA ASP A 190 11.51 -13.06 -19.94
C ASP A 190 10.67 -12.11 -19.10
N LEU A 191 9.61 -12.60 -18.44
CA LEU A 191 8.63 -11.78 -17.71
C LEU A 191 9.27 -10.94 -16.60
N VAL A 192 10.27 -11.48 -15.91
CA VAL A 192 10.99 -10.81 -14.81
C VAL A 192 11.71 -9.55 -15.28
N TRP A 193 12.17 -9.54 -16.54
CA TRP A 193 12.99 -8.46 -17.11
C TRP A 193 12.17 -7.45 -17.91
N ILE A 194 10.86 -7.64 -18.01
CA ILE A 194 9.97 -6.80 -18.81
C ILE A 194 9.28 -5.75 -17.93
N ASN A 195 9.23 -4.52 -18.42
CA ASN A 195 8.49 -3.44 -17.76
C ASN A 195 6.99 -3.55 -18.03
N TRP A 196 6.17 -3.10 -17.07
CA TRP A 196 4.72 -3.09 -17.21
C TRP A 196 4.21 -2.33 -18.44
N SER A 197 4.86 -1.22 -18.81
CA SER A 197 4.53 -0.45 -20.02
C SER A 197 4.58 -1.29 -21.30
N THR A 198 5.58 -2.16 -21.42
CA THR A 198 5.71 -3.09 -22.56
C THR A 198 4.57 -4.10 -22.55
N ILE A 199 4.16 -4.62 -21.39
CA ILE A 199 3.01 -5.53 -21.29
C ILE A 199 1.72 -4.82 -21.74
N GLN A 200 1.52 -3.56 -21.32
CA GLN A 200 0.37 -2.77 -21.74
C GLN A 200 0.34 -2.54 -23.26
N GLU A 201 1.49 -2.24 -23.86
CA GLU A 201 1.61 -2.11 -25.32
C GLU A 201 1.24 -3.41 -26.04
N ARG A 202 1.78 -4.55 -25.59
CA ARG A 202 1.42 -5.88 -26.13
C ARG A 202 -0.06 -6.20 -25.99
N VAL A 203 -0.68 -5.84 -24.87
CA VAL A 203 -2.12 -6.02 -24.65
C VAL A 203 -2.94 -5.17 -25.62
N ARG A 204 -2.49 -3.94 -25.92
CA ARG A 204 -3.11 -3.06 -26.91
C ARG A 204 -2.98 -3.61 -28.34
N GLU A 205 -1.82 -4.17 -28.69
CA GLU A 205 -1.59 -4.85 -29.98
C GLU A 205 -2.44 -6.13 -30.13
N ALA A 206 -2.63 -6.87 -29.03
CA ALA A 206 -3.39 -8.12 -28.99
C ALA A 206 -4.91 -7.92 -29.02
N GLN A 207 -5.40 -6.72 -28.65
CA GLN A 207 -6.83 -6.39 -28.63
C GLN A 207 -7.52 -6.52 -30.00
N PRO A 208 -7.01 -5.96 -31.11
CA PRO A 208 -7.63 -6.15 -32.42
C PRO A 208 -7.54 -7.59 -32.93
N GLU A 209 -6.54 -8.37 -32.51
CA GLU A 209 -6.36 -9.78 -32.92
C GLU A 209 -7.34 -10.72 -32.20
N HIS A 210 -7.55 -10.52 -30.89
CA HIS A 210 -8.36 -11.42 -30.05
C HIS A 210 -9.74 -10.88 -29.69
N HIS A 211 -10.06 -9.62 -29.98
CA HIS A 211 -11.34 -8.96 -29.65
C HIS A 211 -11.77 -9.21 -28.19
N MET A 212 -10.89 -8.94 -27.22
CA MET A 212 -11.16 -9.20 -25.80
C MET A 212 -12.28 -8.28 -25.28
N CYS A 213 -12.24 -6.99 -25.62
CA CYS A 213 -13.31 -6.03 -25.38
C CYS A 213 -14.26 -5.91 -26.60
N VAL A 214 -15.56 -6.04 -26.35
CA VAL A 214 -16.63 -5.98 -27.38
C VAL A 214 -16.93 -4.54 -27.80
N HIS A 215 -16.93 -3.64 -26.83
CA HIS A 215 -17.46 -2.28 -27.00
C HIS A 215 -16.43 -1.28 -27.55
N LYS A 216 -15.14 -1.63 -27.52
CA LYS A 216 -14.04 -0.78 -27.99
C LYS A 216 -13.09 -1.57 -28.89
N GLN A 217 -12.87 -1.05 -30.10
CA GLN A 217 -11.91 -1.61 -31.06
C GLN A 217 -10.46 -1.44 -30.57
N GLU A 218 -10.16 -0.30 -29.93
CA GLU A 218 -8.86 -0.02 -29.32
C GLU A 218 -9.04 0.27 -27.82
N ILE A 219 -8.15 -0.31 -27.00
CA ILE A 219 -8.11 -0.07 -25.55
C ILE A 219 -7.08 1.02 -25.27
N ASN A 220 -7.48 2.05 -24.53
CA ASN A 220 -6.55 3.09 -24.08
C ASN A 220 -5.81 2.63 -22.81
N GLU A 221 -4.63 3.18 -22.55
CA GLU A 221 -3.86 2.89 -21.33
C GLU A 221 -4.69 3.20 -20.09
N LEU A 222 -5.32 4.38 -20.04
CA LEU A 222 -6.21 4.79 -18.95
C LEU A 222 -7.34 3.79 -18.68
N ASP A 223 -7.86 3.14 -19.72
CA ASP A 223 -8.94 2.15 -19.57
C ASP A 223 -8.44 0.92 -18.79
N ILE A 224 -7.20 0.46 -19.05
CA ILE A 224 -6.57 -0.65 -18.33
C ILE A 224 -6.41 -0.28 -16.84
N TYR A 225 -5.93 0.94 -16.56
CA TYR A 225 -5.81 1.42 -15.17
C TYR A 225 -7.17 1.53 -14.46
N HIS A 226 -8.20 2.03 -15.13
CA HIS A 226 -9.55 2.12 -14.55
C HIS A 226 -10.10 0.75 -14.15
N ARG A 227 -9.80 -0.29 -14.92
CA ARG A 227 -10.22 -1.67 -14.61
C ARG A 227 -9.44 -2.28 -13.46
N ILE A 228 -8.11 -2.12 -13.43
CA ILE A 228 -7.26 -2.68 -12.36
C ILE A 228 -7.49 -1.95 -11.03
N LEU A 229 -7.67 -0.61 -11.08
CA LEU A 229 -7.65 0.26 -9.91
C LEU A 229 -9.03 0.77 -9.51
N ARG A 230 -10.13 0.24 -10.06
CA ARG A 230 -11.49 0.74 -9.82
C ARG A 230 -11.77 1.01 -8.35
N PHE A 231 -11.68 -0.02 -7.52
CA PHE A 231 -11.98 0.07 -6.09
C PHE A 231 -10.88 0.80 -5.30
N THR A 232 -9.62 0.65 -5.71
CA THR A 232 -8.50 1.39 -5.13
C THR A 232 -8.70 2.90 -5.27
N ASN A 233 -9.14 3.37 -6.44
CA ASN A 233 -9.40 4.79 -6.69
C ASN A 233 -10.56 5.32 -5.83
N TYR A 234 -11.60 4.51 -5.58
CA TYR A 234 -12.66 4.85 -4.63
C TYR A 234 -12.13 4.95 -3.19
N MET A 235 -11.28 4.02 -2.76
CA MET A 235 -10.64 4.07 -1.43
C MET A 235 -9.77 5.32 -1.26
N VAL A 236 -8.96 5.64 -2.27
CA VAL A 236 -8.10 6.85 -2.29
C VAL A 236 -8.96 8.12 -2.21
N ALA A 237 -10.06 8.19 -2.96
CA ALA A 237 -10.97 9.34 -2.92
C ALA A 237 -11.70 9.48 -1.58
N MET A 238 -12.18 8.37 -0.99
CA MET A 238 -12.85 8.39 0.32
C MET A 238 -11.92 8.84 1.45
N VAL A 239 -10.66 8.41 1.43
CA VAL A 239 -9.64 8.89 2.38
C VAL A 239 -9.31 10.36 2.12
N ASN A 240 -9.13 10.78 0.86
CA ASN A 240 -8.85 12.18 0.52
C ASN A 240 -9.97 13.15 0.93
N LYS A 241 -11.21 12.67 0.99
CA LYS A 241 -12.38 13.42 1.42
C LYS A 241 -12.69 13.29 2.91
N ASN A 242 -11.83 12.61 3.68
CA ASN A 242 -12.02 12.36 5.11
C ASN A 242 -13.39 11.73 5.44
N LEU A 243 -13.88 10.83 4.58
CA LEU A 243 -15.15 10.11 4.79
C LEU A 243 -15.01 8.97 5.79
N LEU A 244 -13.82 8.35 5.82
CA LEU A 244 -13.50 7.24 6.72
C LEU A 244 -12.90 7.78 8.02
N PRO A 245 -13.47 7.47 9.20
CA PRO A 245 -12.94 7.90 10.49
C PRO A 245 -11.71 7.06 10.87
N LEU A 246 -10.57 7.38 10.26
CA LEU A 246 -9.30 6.69 10.51
C LEU A 246 -8.49 7.32 11.66
N GLN A 247 -9.00 8.40 12.26
CA GLN A 247 -8.37 9.05 13.41
C GLN A 247 -8.93 8.48 14.72
N ILE A 248 -8.05 8.01 15.57
CA ILE A 248 -8.37 7.51 16.91
C ILE A 248 -7.70 8.41 17.93
N HIS A 249 -8.49 8.93 18.87
CA HIS A 249 -7.99 9.64 20.04
C HIS A 249 -7.69 8.64 21.16
N VAL A 250 -6.43 8.52 21.56
CA VAL A 250 -6.03 7.70 22.70
C VAL A 250 -5.75 8.62 23.89
N PRO A 251 -6.46 8.43 25.03
CA PRO A 251 -6.20 9.21 26.24
C PRO A 251 -4.71 9.17 26.61
N CYS A 252 -4.17 10.32 27.01
CA CYS A 252 -2.76 10.54 27.39
C CYS A 252 -1.71 10.50 26.25
N ILE A 253 -2.00 9.89 25.10
CA ILE A 253 -1.04 9.76 23.99
C ILE A 253 -1.35 10.75 22.84
N GLY A 254 -2.64 11.04 22.60
CA GLY A 254 -3.10 11.96 21.56
C GLY A 254 -3.76 11.28 20.37
N ASP A 255 -3.85 12.00 19.25
CA ASP A 255 -4.54 11.54 18.03
C ASP A 255 -3.60 10.75 17.11
N PHE A 256 -4.05 9.58 16.67
CA PHE A 256 -3.32 8.71 15.74
C PHE A 256 -4.17 8.35 14.53
N HIS A 257 -3.53 8.27 13.37
CA HIS A 257 -4.13 7.68 12.18
C HIS A 257 -3.92 6.16 12.22
N TYR A 258 -5.01 5.42 12.31
CA TYR A 258 -5.01 3.98 12.37
C TYR A 258 -5.63 3.38 11.10
N LEU A 259 -4.81 2.62 10.39
CA LEU A 259 -5.26 1.78 9.28
C LEU A 259 -4.38 0.53 9.26
N SER A 260 -4.91 -0.59 9.76
CA SER A 260 -4.25 -1.90 9.67
C SER A 260 -4.72 -2.67 8.43
N ARG A 261 -4.00 -3.73 8.05
CA ARG A 261 -4.40 -4.63 6.96
C ARG A 261 -5.78 -5.25 7.22
N GLY A 262 -6.06 -5.63 8.47
CA GLY A 262 -7.37 -6.16 8.88
C GLY A 262 -8.51 -5.16 8.73
N LEU A 263 -8.31 -3.90 9.11
CA LEU A 263 -9.32 -2.84 8.92
C LEU A 263 -9.53 -2.55 7.43
N LYS A 264 -8.45 -2.42 6.65
CA LYS A 264 -8.54 -2.21 5.20
C LYS A 264 -9.36 -3.31 4.52
N TRP A 265 -9.10 -4.58 4.86
CA TRP A 265 -9.86 -5.70 4.32
C TRP A 265 -11.35 -5.63 4.67
N ASN A 266 -11.68 -5.28 5.92
CA ASN A 266 -13.08 -5.11 6.34
C ASN A 266 -13.79 -3.97 5.60
N LEU A 267 -13.09 -2.85 5.37
CA LEU A 267 -13.62 -1.74 4.59
C LEU A 267 -13.85 -2.12 3.12
N GLU A 268 -12.88 -2.78 2.49
CA GLU A 268 -13.03 -3.25 1.10
C GLU A 268 -14.13 -4.31 0.96
N PHE A 269 -14.23 -5.22 1.93
CA PHE A 269 -15.29 -6.22 1.98
C PHE A 269 -16.67 -5.54 2.09
N LEU A 270 -16.85 -4.62 3.03
CA LEU A 270 -18.09 -3.88 3.21
C LEU A 270 -18.49 -3.08 1.98
N LEU A 271 -17.54 -2.33 1.41
CA LEU A 271 -17.80 -1.28 0.42
C LEU A 271 -17.81 -1.79 -1.02
N PHE A 272 -17.14 -2.91 -1.32
CA PHE A 272 -16.93 -3.36 -2.71
C PHE A 272 -17.25 -4.83 -2.95
N TYR A 273 -16.86 -5.74 -2.06
CA TYR A 273 -16.88 -7.18 -2.37
C TYR A 273 -18.05 -7.96 -1.75
N SER A 274 -18.71 -7.42 -0.72
CA SER A 274 -19.81 -8.11 -0.05
C SER A 274 -21.00 -8.32 -0.98
N PRO A 275 -21.76 -9.42 -0.85
CA PRO A 275 -23.02 -9.62 -1.58
C PRO A 275 -24.05 -8.52 -1.36
N TRP A 276 -23.95 -7.79 -0.24
CA TRP A 276 -24.81 -6.65 0.07
C TRP A 276 -24.13 -5.30 -0.12
N SER A 277 -22.95 -5.28 -0.75
CA SER A 277 -22.23 -4.04 -1.08
C SER A 277 -23.05 -3.19 -2.06
N PRO A 278 -22.70 -1.90 -2.23
CA PRO A 278 -23.30 -1.02 -3.22
C PRO A 278 -23.19 -1.50 -4.68
N TRP A 279 -22.34 -2.49 -4.96
CA TRP A 279 -22.03 -2.98 -6.29
C TRP A 279 -22.90 -4.20 -6.64
N GLU A 280 -23.33 -4.26 -7.91
CA GLU A 280 -24.08 -5.40 -8.48
C GLU A 280 -23.09 -6.42 -9.02
N ASN A 281 -22.16 -5.95 -9.86
CA ASN A 281 -21.03 -6.68 -10.43
C ASN A 281 -19.72 -5.93 -10.12
N CYS A 282 -18.58 -6.49 -10.51
CA CYS A 282 -17.26 -5.87 -10.33
C CYS A 282 -17.12 -4.47 -10.99
N TRP A 283 -18.01 -4.09 -11.91
CA TRP A 283 -17.91 -2.86 -12.72
C TRP A 283 -19.13 -1.93 -12.66
N GLN A 284 -20.25 -2.32 -12.04
CA GLN A 284 -21.50 -1.55 -12.07
C GLN A 284 -22.07 -1.33 -10.66
N LEU A 285 -22.37 -0.06 -10.36
CA LEU A 285 -23.03 0.35 -9.14
C LEU A 285 -24.53 0.04 -9.25
N ARG A 286 -25.12 -0.47 -8.17
CA ARG A 286 -26.55 -0.77 -8.11
C ARG A 286 -27.38 0.45 -8.48
N GLY A 287 -28.39 0.25 -9.34
CA GLY A 287 -29.22 1.34 -9.84
C GLY A 287 -29.90 2.16 -8.73
N CYS A 288 -30.18 1.54 -7.57
CA CYS A 288 -30.78 2.22 -6.43
C CYS A 288 -29.90 3.31 -5.82
N TYR A 289 -28.56 3.21 -5.90
CA TYR A 289 -27.64 4.22 -5.38
C TYR A 289 -27.58 5.48 -6.25
N LYS A 290 -28.02 5.39 -7.51
CA LYS A 290 -28.11 6.54 -8.44
C LYS A 290 -29.39 7.36 -8.20
N ASP A 291 -30.40 6.79 -7.55
CA ASP A 291 -31.71 7.39 -7.30
C ASP A 291 -31.72 8.25 -6.01
N HIS A 292 -32.11 9.52 -6.11
CA HIS A 292 -32.14 10.44 -4.96
C HIS A 292 -33.20 10.02 -3.93
N SER A 293 -34.32 9.44 -4.34
CA SER A 293 -35.44 9.13 -3.45
C SER A 293 -35.07 8.10 -2.36
N LYS A 294 -34.13 7.20 -2.66
CA LYS A 294 -33.76 6.05 -1.81
C LYS A 294 -32.57 6.32 -0.87
N ARG A 295 -31.98 7.52 -0.89
CA ARG A 295 -30.78 7.90 -0.12
C ARG A 295 -30.85 7.48 1.36
N MET A 296 -31.93 7.85 2.05
CA MET A 296 -32.08 7.56 3.49
C MET A 296 -32.26 6.07 3.77
N THR A 297 -32.99 5.36 2.90
CA THR A 297 -33.20 3.91 3.02
C THR A 297 -31.88 3.15 2.84
N LEU A 298 -31.07 3.55 1.86
CA LEU A 298 -29.75 2.98 1.61
C LEU A 298 -28.77 3.27 2.74
N ALA A 299 -28.78 4.50 3.28
CA ALA A 299 -27.95 4.86 4.43
C ALA A 299 -28.27 3.95 5.64
N ARG A 300 -29.55 3.76 5.97
CA ARG A 300 -29.96 2.84 7.05
C ARG A 300 -29.59 1.40 6.78
N GLN A 301 -29.62 0.96 5.52
CA GLN A 301 -29.17 -0.38 5.14
C GLN A 301 -27.66 -0.54 5.37
N LEU A 302 -26.86 0.44 4.92
CA LEU A 302 -25.41 0.45 5.14
C LEU A 302 -25.04 0.50 6.63
N GLU A 303 -25.77 1.29 7.44
CA GLU A 303 -25.58 1.32 8.90
C GLU A 303 -25.78 -0.06 9.54
N ARG A 304 -26.82 -0.79 9.13
CA ARG A 304 -27.10 -2.15 9.64
C ARG A 304 -26.01 -3.13 9.24
N GLN A 305 -25.49 -3.01 8.02
CA GLN A 305 -24.37 -3.84 7.54
C GLN A 305 -23.08 -3.56 8.30
N ILE A 306 -22.77 -2.27 8.54
CA ILE A 306 -21.62 -1.86 9.35
C ILE A 306 -21.73 -2.43 10.76
N LEU A 307 -22.90 -2.33 11.39
CA LEU A 307 -23.14 -2.85 12.74
C LEU A 307 -23.00 -4.37 12.79
N LEU A 308 -23.57 -5.09 11.82
CA LEU A 308 -23.45 -6.54 11.74
C LEU A 308 -21.99 -6.98 11.55
N LEU A 309 -21.26 -6.32 10.64
CA LEU A 309 -19.86 -6.61 10.38
C LEU A 309 -19.00 -6.33 11.63
N ALA A 310 -19.25 -5.22 12.33
CA ALA A 310 -18.55 -4.90 13.57
C ALA A 310 -18.83 -5.95 14.67
N LEU A 311 -20.08 -6.42 14.81
CA LEU A 311 -20.44 -7.46 15.77
C LEU A 311 -19.77 -8.80 15.45
N VAL A 312 -19.73 -9.19 14.18
CA VAL A 312 -19.04 -10.42 13.73
C VAL A 312 -17.54 -10.31 14.00
N ASN A 313 -16.91 -9.17 13.69
CA ASN A 313 -15.49 -8.95 14.01
C ASN A 313 -15.23 -9.00 15.52
N LEU A 314 -16.11 -8.42 16.33
CA LEU A 314 -16.00 -8.46 17.78
C LEU A 314 -16.11 -9.89 18.32
N LEU A 315 -17.04 -10.69 17.80
CA LEU A 315 -17.22 -12.10 18.18
C LEU A 315 -16.01 -12.97 17.78
N LEU A 316 -15.45 -12.73 16.60
CA LEU A 316 -14.27 -13.46 16.10
C LEU A 316 -12.94 -12.91 16.66
N SER A 317 -12.95 -11.74 17.30
CA SER A 317 -11.75 -11.07 17.80
C SER A 317 -10.85 -11.94 18.68
N PRO A 318 -11.31 -12.75 19.67
CA PRO A 318 -10.40 -13.58 20.48
C PRO A 318 -9.68 -14.65 19.66
N LEU A 319 -10.36 -15.25 18.68
CA LEU A 319 -9.77 -16.28 17.82
C LEU A 319 -8.72 -15.66 16.87
N ILE A 320 -9.07 -14.53 16.23
CA ILE A 320 -8.15 -13.82 15.35
C ILE A 320 -6.95 -13.28 16.15
N GLN A 321 -7.18 -12.78 17.37
CA GLN A 321 -6.12 -12.30 18.25
C GLN A 321 -5.14 -13.42 18.63
N ALA A 322 -5.63 -14.60 18.99
CA ALA A 322 -4.79 -15.75 19.29
C ALA A 322 -3.93 -16.13 18.08
N TRP A 323 -4.53 -16.19 16.88
CA TRP A 323 -3.79 -16.42 15.63
C TRP A 323 -2.73 -15.34 15.38
N GLN A 324 -3.06 -14.05 15.54
CA GLN A 324 -2.13 -12.94 15.32
C GLN A 324 -0.94 -12.99 16.29
N ILE A 325 -1.16 -13.32 17.57
CA ILE A 325 -0.08 -13.48 18.55
C ILE A 325 0.85 -14.62 18.16
N LEU A 326 0.29 -15.79 17.80
CA LEU A 326 1.10 -16.95 17.38
C LEU A 326 1.89 -16.65 16.10
N TYR A 327 1.23 -16.12 15.07
CA TYR A 327 1.87 -15.75 13.81
C TYR A 327 2.96 -14.69 14.03
N PHE A 328 2.70 -13.70 14.88
CA PHE A 328 3.69 -12.68 15.24
C PHE A 328 4.91 -13.33 15.93
N PHE A 329 4.68 -14.18 16.93
CA PHE A 329 5.75 -14.86 17.64
C PHE A 329 6.63 -15.68 16.68
N PHE A 330 6.04 -16.51 15.83
CA PHE A 330 6.81 -17.37 14.93
C PHE A 330 7.59 -16.61 13.85
N ASN A 331 7.09 -15.48 13.36
CA ASN A 331 7.78 -14.71 12.32
C ASN A 331 8.78 -13.69 12.87
N TYR A 332 8.53 -13.12 14.05
CA TYR A 332 9.32 -12.00 14.56
C TYR A 332 10.22 -12.35 15.75
N ALA A 333 10.02 -13.46 16.46
CA ALA A 333 10.86 -13.79 17.62
C ALA A 333 12.34 -13.93 17.24
N GLU A 334 12.65 -14.53 16.10
CA GLU A 334 14.02 -14.62 15.58
C GLU A 334 14.59 -13.22 15.27
N LEU A 335 13.82 -12.39 14.57
CA LEU A 335 14.23 -11.05 14.19
C LEU A 335 14.53 -10.17 15.41
N ILE A 336 13.69 -10.26 16.45
CA ILE A 336 13.85 -9.53 17.72
C ILE A 336 15.13 -9.98 18.43
N LYS A 337 15.38 -11.30 18.47
CA LYS A 337 16.58 -11.86 19.11
C LYS A 337 17.86 -11.48 18.36
N ARG A 338 17.85 -11.56 17.03
CA ARG A 338 19.04 -11.37 16.19
C ARG A 338 19.36 -9.91 15.95
N SER A 339 18.35 -9.07 15.70
CA SER A 339 18.53 -7.69 15.30
C SER A 339 17.43 -6.77 15.86
N PRO A 340 17.45 -6.46 17.17
CA PRO A 340 16.45 -5.58 17.78
C PRO A 340 16.42 -4.18 17.17
N ALA A 341 17.53 -3.71 16.60
CA ALA A 341 17.62 -2.44 15.88
C ALA A 341 16.69 -2.37 14.65
N SER A 342 16.35 -3.50 14.03
CA SER A 342 15.45 -3.56 12.87
C SER A 342 14.02 -3.06 13.18
N LEU A 343 13.58 -3.20 14.43
CA LEU A 343 12.29 -2.68 14.90
C LEU A 343 12.28 -1.15 15.05
N GLY A 344 13.46 -0.57 15.28
CA GLY A 344 13.68 0.88 15.32
C GLY A 344 13.78 1.53 13.94
N LEU A 345 13.81 0.74 12.87
CA LEU A 345 13.71 1.26 11.50
C LEU A 345 12.31 1.83 11.27
N ARG A 346 12.23 2.77 10.33
CA ARG A 346 10.98 3.43 9.96
C ARG A 346 10.42 2.87 8.66
N THR A 347 9.09 2.80 8.58
CA THR A 347 8.36 2.31 7.42
C THR A 347 7.14 3.21 7.15
N TRP A 348 6.72 3.26 5.88
CA TRP A 348 5.51 3.96 5.48
C TRP A 348 4.28 3.22 6.01
N SER A 349 3.43 3.92 6.77
CA SER A 349 2.18 3.36 7.28
C SER A 349 1.22 3.01 6.14
N LEU A 350 0.31 2.06 6.37
CA LEU A 350 -0.70 1.73 5.35
C LEU A 350 -1.61 2.93 5.06
N TYR A 351 -1.87 3.77 6.08
CA TYR A 351 -2.53 5.06 5.91
C TYR A 351 -1.74 5.99 4.97
N ALA A 352 -0.42 6.11 5.14
CA ALA A 352 0.44 6.86 4.24
C ALA A 352 0.37 6.32 2.80
N ARG A 353 0.38 5.01 2.62
CA ARG A 353 0.30 4.41 1.28
C ARG A 353 -0.98 4.80 0.54
N ILE A 354 -2.13 4.90 1.21
CA ILE A 354 -3.40 5.30 0.54
C ILE A 354 -3.48 6.83 0.35
N THR A 355 -3.08 7.60 1.37
CA THR A 355 -3.12 9.07 1.31
C THR A 355 -2.16 9.62 0.25
N LEU A 356 -0.94 9.09 0.17
CA LEU A 356 0.10 9.51 -0.75
C LEU A 356 -0.04 8.91 -2.16
N ARG A 357 -1.01 8.03 -2.40
CA ARG A 357 -1.24 7.42 -3.73
C ARG A 357 -1.92 8.41 -4.67
N HIS A 358 -1.44 8.49 -5.92
CA HIS A 358 -2.13 9.23 -6.98
C HIS A 358 -3.35 8.45 -7.48
N PHE A 359 -4.31 9.13 -8.10
CA PHE A 359 -5.34 8.43 -8.85
C PHE A 359 -4.70 7.71 -10.05
N ASN A 360 -5.19 6.50 -10.35
CA ASN A 360 -4.66 5.64 -11.43
C ASN A 360 -3.17 5.30 -11.30
N GLU A 361 -2.68 5.13 -10.07
CA GLU A 361 -1.32 4.66 -9.81
C GLU A 361 -1.32 3.21 -9.35
N LEU A 362 -0.51 2.37 -10.00
CA LEU A 362 -0.36 0.95 -9.66
C LEU A 362 0.48 0.77 -8.39
N GLU A 363 0.37 -0.42 -7.76
CA GLU A 363 1.03 -0.67 -6.47
C GLU A 363 2.56 -0.63 -6.58
N HIS A 364 3.13 -1.23 -7.62
CA HIS A 364 4.58 -1.21 -7.81
C HIS A 364 5.12 0.21 -8.05
N GLU A 365 4.40 1.03 -8.82
CA GLU A 365 4.76 2.43 -9.06
C GLU A 365 4.77 3.27 -7.77
N LEU A 366 3.77 3.05 -6.91
CA LEU A 366 3.70 3.67 -5.58
C LEU A 366 4.87 3.22 -4.72
N ARG A 367 5.15 1.91 -4.70
CA ARG A 367 6.25 1.33 -3.92
C ARG A 367 7.60 1.91 -4.33
N ASP A 368 7.88 1.95 -5.62
CA ASP A 368 9.14 2.49 -6.15
C ASP A 368 9.33 3.95 -5.76
N ARG A 369 8.25 4.74 -5.82
CA ARG A 369 8.28 6.13 -5.37
C ARG A 369 8.56 6.25 -3.87
N LEU A 370 7.84 5.51 -3.03
CA LEU A 370 8.01 5.56 -1.58
C LEU A 370 9.38 5.01 -1.14
N ASN A 371 9.94 4.06 -1.90
CA ASN A 371 11.29 3.55 -1.70
C ASN A 371 12.35 4.63 -1.98
N ARG A 372 12.21 5.40 -3.07
CA ARG A 372 13.08 6.56 -3.34
C ARG A 372 12.98 7.62 -2.24
N ALA A 373 11.77 7.85 -1.70
CA ALA A 373 11.54 8.80 -0.61
C ALA A 373 12.04 8.32 0.78
N HIS A 374 12.32 7.02 0.95
CA HIS A 374 12.62 6.43 2.26
C HIS A 374 13.89 7.01 2.91
N LYS A 375 14.98 7.13 2.12
CA LYS A 375 16.26 7.64 2.61
C LYS A 375 16.18 9.13 2.99
N PRO A 376 15.65 10.04 2.14
CA PRO A 376 15.40 11.43 2.54
C PRO A 376 14.48 11.55 3.77
N ALA A 377 13.41 10.76 3.85
CA ALA A 377 12.46 10.80 4.98
C ALA A 377 13.11 10.37 6.31
N THR A 378 13.96 9.35 6.25
CA THR A 378 14.72 8.87 7.42
C THR A 378 15.69 9.94 7.91
N LYS A 379 16.43 10.60 7.01
CA LYS A 379 17.33 11.70 7.36
C LYS A 379 16.58 12.90 7.93
N TYR A 380 15.43 13.25 7.34
CA TYR A 380 14.60 14.34 7.83
C TYR A 380 14.20 14.08 9.29
N LEU A 381 13.62 12.91 9.62
CA LEU A 381 13.21 12.62 11.00
C LEU A 381 14.39 12.41 11.97
N ALA A 382 15.53 11.93 11.49
CA ALA A 382 16.75 11.82 12.30
C ALA A 382 17.28 13.19 12.75
N SER A 383 16.99 14.26 12.00
CA SER A 383 17.37 15.62 12.38
C SER A 383 16.62 16.16 13.62
N PHE A 384 15.49 15.54 14.00
CA PHE A 384 14.65 15.94 15.14
C PHE A 384 14.97 15.17 16.43
N SER A 385 16.23 14.92 16.72
CA SER A 385 16.62 14.28 17.97
C SER A 385 16.37 15.21 19.17
N SER A 386 15.84 14.64 20.26
CA SER A 386 15.65 15.36 21.52
C SER A 386 16.94 15.29 22.36
N PRO A 387 17.59 16.42 22.69
CA PRO A 387 18.81 16.44 23.49
C PRO A 387 18.65 15.77 24.87
N ILE A 388 17.46 15.85 25.47
CA ILE A 388 17.19 15.19 26.74
C ILE A 388 17.21 13.66 26.61
N THR A 389 16.66 13.11 25.53
CA THR A 389 16.65 11.67 25.28
C THR A 389 18.05 11.16 25.00
N THR A 390 18.89 11.92 24.29
CA THR A 390 20.29 11.52 24.05
C THR A 390 21.10 11.52 25.34
N VAL A 391 20.92 12.51 26.22
CA VAL A 391 21.57 12.55 27.54
C VAL A 391 21.14 11.37 28.41
N ILE A 392 19.83 11.08 28.49
CA ILE A 392 19.30 9.92 29.24
C ILE A 392 19.87 8.62 28.67
N ALA A 393 19.81 8.44 27.35
CA ALA A 393 20.30 7.24 26.68
C ALA A 393 21.80 7.01 26.93
N LYS A 394 22.63 8.06 26.85
CA LYS A 394 24.08 7.97 27.15
C LYS A 394 24.34 7.53 28.60
N ASN A 395 23.60 8.06 29.56
CA ASN A 395 23.73 7.66 30.97
C ASN A 395 23.28 6.21 31.21
N VAL A 396 22.18 5.78 30.59
CA VAL A 396 21.71 4.38 30.65
C VAL A 396 22.73 3.43 30.01
N VAL A 397 23.29 3.81 28.84
CA VAL A 397 24.36 3.06 28.18
C VAL A 397 25.56 2.92 29.10
N PHE A 398 26.01 3.99 29.74
CA PHE A 398 27.14 3.94 30.69
C PHE A 398 26.86 2.97 31.84
N LEU A 399 25.75 3.14 32.57
CA LEU A 399 25.41 2.30 33.72
C LEU A 399 25.27 0.81 33.36
N SER A 400 24.52 0.52 32.30
CA SER A 400 24.29 -0.85 31.82
C SER A 400 25.59 -1.51 31.31
N ALA A 401 26.42 -0.78 30.57
CA ALA A 401 27.68 -1.29 30.04
C ALA A 401 28.73 -1.53 31.12
N SER A 402 28.78 -0.70 32.17
CA SER A 402 29.68 -0.90 33.31
C SER A 402 29.34 -2.19 34.07
N VAL A 403 28.07 -2.40 34.43
CA VAL A 403 27.66 -3.62 35.14
C VAL A 403 27.82 -4.86 34.25
N LEU A 404 27.39 -4.79 32.99
CA LEU A 404 27.55 -5.88 32.02
C LEU A 404 29.02 -6.22 31.79
N GLY A 405 29.89 -5.22 31.66
CA GLY A 405 31.32 -5.41 31.46
C GLY A 405 31.98 -6.15 32.62
N VAL A 406 31.64 -5.80 33.86
CA VAL A 406 32.13 -6.52 35.05
C VAL A 406 31.67 -7.97 35.05
N LEU A 407 30.38 -8.24 34.80
CA LEU A 407 29.84 -9.60 34.75
C LEU A 407 30.48 -10.44 33.63
N VAL A 408 30.72 -9.85 32.47
CA VAL A 408 31.39 -10.52 31.35
C VAL A 408 32.85 -10.84 31.70
N VAL A 409 33.59 -9.91 32.30
CA VAL A 409 34.97 -10.16 32.74
C VAL A 409 35.04 -11.27 33.79
N LEU A 410 34.14 -11.26 34.78
CA LEU A 410 34.04 -12.33 35.78
C LEU A 410 33.70 -13.68 35.13
N SER A 411 32.81 -13.69 34.16
CA SER A 411 32.43 -14.91 33.42
C SER A 411 33.56 -15.46 32.53
N VAL A 412 34.47 -14.58 32.07
CA VAL A 412 35.67 -14.98 31.30
C VAL A 412 36.79 -15.44 32.24
N TYR A 413 36.88 -14.87 33.44
CA TYR A 413 37.83 -15.30 34.45
C TYR A 413 37.47 -16.68 35.01
N ASP A 414 36.19 -16.90 35.28
CA ASP A 414 35.65 -18.16 35.79
C ASP A 414 34.27 -18.44 35.19
N GLU A 415 34.14 -19.58 34.49
CA GLU A 415 32.89 -20.00 33.86
C GLU A 415 31.80 -20.33 34.88
N ASP A 416 32.18 -20.68 36.13
CA ASP A 416 31.23 -21.02 37.19
C ASP A 416 30.32 -19.83 37.55
N VAL A 417 30.75 -18.60 37.27
CA VAL A 417 29.94 -17.38 37.43
C VAL A 417 28.65 -17.43 36.61
N LEU A 418 28.66 -18.07 35.43
CA LEU A 418 27.46 -18.22 34.58
C LEU A 418 26.43 -19.20 35.16
N THR A 419 26.86 -20.09 36.07
CA THR A 419 25.98 -21.08 36.72
C THR A 419 25.23 -20.50 37.92
N VAL A 420 25.66 -19.33 38.42
CA VAL A 420 25.01 -18.62 39.53
C VAL A 420 23.62 -18.15 39.14
N GLU A 421 22.68 -18.27 40.07
CA GLU A 421 21.28 -17.91 39.86
C GLU A 421 21.15 -16.47 39.32
N HIS A 422 20.33 -16.33 38.27
CA HIS A 422 20.03 -15.08 37.58
C HIS A 422 21.19 -14.36 36.88
N VAL A 423 22.45 -14.78 36.96
CA VAL A 423 23.56 -14.06 36.30
C VAL A 423 23.37 -14.00 34.79
N LEU A 424 23.02 -15.13 34.15
CA LEU A 424 22.71 -15.18 32.71
C LEU A 424 21.48 -14.32 32.35
N SER A 425 20.45 -14.32 33.20
CA SER A 425 19.26 -13.48 33.02
C SER A 425 19.59 -11.99 33.14
N ILE A 426 20.47 -11.60 34.06
CA ILE A 426 20.91 -10.22 34.25
C ILE A 426 21.78 -9.78 33.07
N ILE A 427 22.72 -10.62 32.62
CA ILE A 427 23.55 -10.36 31.42
C ILE A 427 22.65 -10.13 30.19
N THR A 428 21.63 -10.98 29.98
CA THR A 428 20.71 -10.85 28.84
C THR A 428 19.82 -9.61 28.95
N ILE A 429 19.26 -9.31 30.12
CA ILE A 429 18.45 -8.10 30.34
C ILE A 429 19.28 -6.83 30.16
N LEU A 430 20.47 -6.76 30.77
CA LEU A 430 21.39 -5.62 30.62
C LEU A 430 21.85 -5.47 29.17
N GLY A 431 22.10 -6.57 28.45
CA GLY A 431 22.39 -6.57 27.03
C GLY A 431 21.25 -5.98 26.18
N CYS A 432 20.01 -6.35 26.48
CA CYS A 432 18.82 -5.79 25.83
C CYS A 432 18.65 -4.29 26.13
N ILE A 433 18.81 -3.87 27.40
CA ILE A 433 18.74 -2.46 27.80
C ILE A 433 19.83 -1.65 27.09
N LEU A 434 21.06 -2.16 27.05
CA LEU A 434 22.19 -1.52 26.38
C LEU A 434 21.94 -1.37 24.88
N ALA A 435 21.44 -2.42 24.22
CA ALA A 435 21.10 -2.39 22.80
C ALA A 435 19.98 -1.37 22.51
N GLY A 436 18.93 -1.35 23.32
CA GLY A 436 17.83 -0.39 23.20
C GLY A 436 18.29 1.06 23.44
N ALA A 437 19.07 1.30 24.49
CA ALA A 437 19.59 2.63 24.79
C ALA A 437 20.55 3.14 23.71
N ARG A 438 21.37 2.26 23.11
CA ARG A 438 22.19 2.60 21.94
C ARG A 438 21.36 2.94 20.70
N ALA A 439 20.22 2.29 20.49
CA ALA A 439 19.33 2.59 19.37
C ALA A 439 18.67 3.98 19.50
N LEU A 440 18.56 4.54 20.71
CA LEU A 440 18.07 5.90 20.94
C LEU A 440 19.12 6.99 20.67
N ILE A 441 20.40 6.62 20.60
CA ILE A 441 21.50 7.54 20.27
C ILE A 441 21.60 7.62 18.74
N GLY A 442 21.35 8.80 18.18
CA GLY A 442 21.35 9.00 16.73
C GLY A 442 22.70 8.68 16.08
N GLU A 443 22.66 8.05 14.91
CA GLU A 443 23.86 7.62 14.16
C GLU A 443 24.77 8.80 13.76
N GLU A 444 24.21 9.97 13.48
CA GLU A 444 24.95 11.19 13.13
C GLU A 444 25.72 11.80 14.32
N GLU A 445 25.25 11.60 15.55
CA GLU A 445 25.98 12.01 16.76
C GLU A 445 27.16 11.05 17.04
N ARG A 446 27.02 9.77 16.66
CA ARG A 446 28.06 8.75 16.77
C ARG A 446 29.24 8.99 15.84
N LEU A 447 29.00 9.64 14.70
CA LEU A 447 30.00 10.00 13.67
C LEU A 447 30.63 11.38 13.88
N GLY A 448 30.31 12.08 14.98
CA GLY A 448 31.09 13.23 15.45
C GLY A 448 31.20 14.41 14.49
N GLY A 449 30.14 14.81 13.79
CA GLY A 449 30.26 15.95 12.87
C GLY A 449 29.04 16.40 12.07
N GLY A 450 27.80 16.06 12.46
CA GLY A 450 26.61 16.60 11.81
C GLY A 450 26.10 17.85 12.51
N CYS A 451 26.11 19.02 11.86
CA CYS A 451 25.31 20.16 12.28
C CYS A 451 23.82 19.78 12.19
N THR A 452 23.25 19.31 13.30
CA THR A 452 21.80 19.12 13.47
C THR A 452 21.19 20.51 13.63
N GLY A 453 20.35 20.91 12.68
CA GLY A 453 19.79 22.25 12.70
C GLY A 453 18.50 22.38 11.89
N PRO A 454 17.63 23.33 12.27
CA PRO A 454 16.33 23.54 11.63
C PRO A 454 16.44 23.81 10.12
N ALA A 455 17.49 24.52 9.68
CA ALA A 455 17.71 24.85 8.27
C ALA A 455 17.93 23.61 7.38
N ARG A 456 18.65 22.60 7.87
CA ARG A 456 18.89 21.34 7.13
C ARG A 456 17.63 20.47 7.06
N GLY A 457 16.74 20.60 8.05
CA GLY A 457 15.43 19.94 8.05
C GLY A 457 14.56 20.39 6.88
N GLU A 458 14.55 21.69 6.56
CA GLU A 458 13.78 22.22 5.43
C GLU A 458 14.32 21.71 4.09
N GLU A 459 15.64 21.70 3.92
CA GLU A 459 16.30 21.16 2.72
C GLU A 459 15.98 19.67 2.48
N LEU A 460 16.08 18.85 3.53
CA LEU A 460 15.74 17.43 3.45
C LEU A 460 14.25 17.22 3.17
N PHE A 461 13.40 18.08 3.73
CA PHE A 461 11.97 18.02 3.52
C PHE A 461 11.56 18.34 2.07
N VAL A 462 12.28 19.24 1.39
CA VAL A 462 12.07 19.49 -0.05
C VAL A 462 12.40 18.23 -0.87
N GLN A 463 13.45 17.49 -0.52
CA GLN A 463 13.76 16.20 -1.18
C GLN A 463 12.67 15.16 -0.93
N VAL A 464 12.15 15.09 0.31
CA VAL A 464 11.00 14.23 0.63
C VAL A 464 9.80 14.63 -0.23
N LEU A 465 9.48 15.92 -0.31
CA LEU A 465 8.36 16.42 -1.11
C LEU A 465 8.54 16.10 -2.61
N GLY A 466 9.75 16.27 -3.14
CA GLY A 466 10.08 15.97 -4.52
C GLY A 466 9.87 14.50 -4.89
N HIS A 467 9.90 13.58 -3.93
CA HIS A 467 9.60 12.17 -4.15
C HIS A 467 8.22 11.74 -3.66
N VAL A 468 7.60 12.37 -2.67
CA VAL A 468 6.29 11.93 -2.12
C VAL A 468 5.13 12.60 -2.85
N HIS A 469 5.34 13.82 -3.33
CA HIS A 469 4.41 14.72 -4.03
C HIS A 469 3.22 15.25 -3.24
N TYR A 470 2.74 14.53 -2.23
CA TYR A 470 1.63 14.96 -1.40
C TYR A 470 2.05 15.27 0.02
N LEU A 471 2.14 16.57 0.34
CA LEU A 471 2.27 17.06 1.70
C LEU A 471 1.44 18.34 1.87
N PRO A 472 0.84 18.59 3.04
CA PRO A 472 0.11 19.83 3.27
C PRO A 472 0.99 21.06 3.00
N ALA A 473 0.51 22.01 2.19
CA ALA A 473 1.27 23.22 1.84
C ALA A 473 1.66 24.06 3.07
N ALA A 474 0.88 23.95 4.14
CA ALA A 474 1.15 24.60 5.43
C ALA A 474 2.42 24.07 6.14
N TRP A 475 2.99 22.95 5.69
CA TRP A 475 4.20 22.34 6.26
C TRP A 475 5.48 22.92 5.65
N THR A 476 5.46 23.35 4.38
CA THR A 476 6.67 23.77 3.67
C THR A 476 7.48 24.85 4.39
N ARG A 477 6.82 25.88 4.94
CA ARG A 477 7.50 26.97 5.69
C ARG A 477 7.67 26.70 7.18
N ARG A 478 7.19 25.54 7.66
CA ARG A 478 7.26 25.10 9.06
C ARG A 478 7.95 23.75 9.18
N ALA A 479 8.71 23.33 8.16
CA ALA A 479 9.30 22.01 8.09
C ALA A 479 10.34 21.77 9.19
N HIS A 480 10.91 22.82 9.77
CA HIS A 480 11.80 22.76 10.93
C HIS A 480 11.09 22.58 12.28
N THR A 481 9.76 22.63 12.33
CA THR A 481 8.99 22.55 13.58
C THR A 481 8.75 21.10 14.00
N LYS A 482 8.75 20.85 15.31
CA LYS A 482 8.47 19.52 15.87
C LYS A 482 7.04 19.06 15.57
N ASP A 483 6.10 19.99 15.44
CA ASP A 483 4.70 19.67 15.12
C ASP A 483 4.59 19.02 13.73
N VAL A 484 5.26 19.59 12.72
CA VAL A 484 5.30 19.01 11.37
C VAL A 484 6.00 17.66 11.39
N ALA A 485 7.12 17.53 12.12
CA ALA A 485 7.81 16.26 12.28
C ALA A 485 6.92 15.18 12.96
N ALA A 486 6.12 15.56 13.96
CA ALA A 486 5.18 14.67 14.65
C ALA A 486 4.05 14.19 13.72
N HIS A 487 3.46 15.09 12.92
CA HIS A 487 2.46 14.70 11.92
C HIS A 487 3.07 13.84 10.80
N PHE A 488 4.27 14.18 10.32
CA PHE A 488 4.97 13.38 9.32
C PHE A 488 5.34 11.99 9.86
N GLN A 489 5.67 11.87 11.15
CA GLN A 489 5.92 10.59 11.81
C GLN A 489 4.68 9.67 11.82
N GLN A 490 3.46 10.18 11.75
CA GLN A 490 2.26 9.35 11.60
C GLN A 490 2.17 8.70 10.21
N LEU A 491 2.72 9.37 9.18
CA LEU A 491 2.86 8.81 7.84
C LEU A 491 4.07 7.85 7.75
N PHE A 492 5.19 8.23 8.36
CA PHE A 492 6.44 7.49 8.37
C PHE A 492 6.83 7.03 9.79
N GLN A 493 6.14 6.00 10.25
CA GLN A 493 6.19 5.48 11.61
C GLN A 493 7.32 4.46 11.82
N PHE A 494 7.62 4.15 13.08
CA PHE A 494 8.51 3.04 13.41
C PHE A 494 7.88 1.69 13.05
N ARG A 495 8.70 0.73 12.62
CA ARG A 495 8.27 -0.64 12.31
C ARG A 495 7.62 -1.30 13.53
N ALA A 496 8.13 -1.04 14.73
CA ALA A 496 7.52 -1.48 15.98
C ALA A 496 6.07 -0.98 16.14
N VAL A 497 5.79 0.29 15.84
CA VAL A 497 4.44 0.86 15.93
C VAL A 497 3.50 0.22 14.90
N TYR A 498 3.98 0.04 13.67
CA TYR A 498 3.24 -0.67 12.62
C TYR A 498 2.85 -2.09 13.09
N ILE A 499 3.79 -2.83 13.66
CA ILE A 499 3.57 -4.18 14.20
C ILE A 499 2.55 -4.19 15.33
N VAL A 500 2.64 -3.24 16.28
CA VAL A 500 1.69 -3.14 17.39
C VAL A 500 0.27 -2.86 16.88
N PHE A 501 0.11 -2.02 15.87
CA PHE A 501 -1.19 -1.77 15.24
C PHE A 501 -1.75 -2.99 14.51
N GLU A 502 -0.91 -3.80 13.86
CA GLU A 502 -1.35 -5.08 13.29
C GLU A 502 -1.74 -6.09 14.38
N LEU A 503 -0.98 -6.16 15.47
CA LEU A 503 -1.26 -7.05 16.59
C LEU A 503 -2.56 -6.68 17.31
N LEU A 504 -2.83 -5.38 17.50
CA LEU A 504 -4.06 -4.87 18.11
C LEU A 504 -5.24 -4.80 17.12
N SER A 505 -5.01 -5.16 15.85
CA SER A 505 -6.01 -5.02 14.79
C SER A 505 -7.35 -5.69 15.10
N PRO A 506 -7.40 -6.94 15.60
CA PRO A 506 -8.65 -7.63 15.91
C PRO A 506 -9.49 -6.92 16.98
N LEU A 507 -8.85 -6.19 17.89
CA LEU A 507 -9.51 -5.45 18.98
C LEU A 507 -9.98 -4.06 18.53
N LEU A 508 -9.16 -3.35 17.74
CA LEU A 508 -9.43 -1.98 17.31
C LEU A 508 -10.38 -1.91 16.11
N CYS A 509 -10.34 -2.90 15.21
CA CYS A 509 -11.19 -2.94 14.01
C CYS A 509 -12.70 -2.77 14.31
N PRO A 510 -13.33 -3.53 15.22
CA PRO A 510 -14.75 -3.36 15.51
C PRO A 510 -15.09 -1.97 16.05
N LEU A 511 -14.20 -1.34 16.83
CA LEU A 511 -14.40 0.01 17.37
C LEU A 511 -14.42 1.07 16.26
N VAL A 512 -13.48 0.97 15.31
CA VAL A 512 -13.43 1.88 14.16
C VAL A 512 -14.62 1.67 13.24
N LEU A 513 -15.04 0.42 12.99
CA LEU A 513 -16.25 0.14 12.21
C LEU A 513 -17.51 0.73 12.86
N LEU A 514 -17.63 0.68 14.19
CA LEU A 514 -18.76 1.32 14.88
C LEU A 514 -18.75 2.84 14.70
N SER A 515 -17.59 3.49 14.67
CA SER A 515 -17.50 4.93 14.38
C SER A 515 -17.89 5.27 12.94
N LEU A 516 -17.57 4.39 11.97
CA LEU A 516 -17.94 4.54 10.55
C LEU A 516 -19.46 4.60 10.34
N ARG A 517 -20.24 3.97 11.23
CA ARG A 517 -21.71 3.97 11.15
C ARG A 517 -22.29 5.38 11.04
N SER A 518 -21.73 6.34 11.77
CA SER A 518 -22.21 7.74 11.77
C SER A 518 -22.05 8.43 10.40
N ARG A 519 -21.13 7.94 9.56
CA ARG A 519 -20.79 8.49 8.23
C ARG A 519 -21.48 7.75 7.08
N ALA A 520 -22.39 6.82 7.37
CA ALA A 520 -23.04 6.00 6.34
C ALA A 520 -23.81 6.83 5.29
N LEU A 521 -24.47 7.92 5.70
CA LEU A 521 -25.16 8.82 4.79
C LEU A 521 -24.19 9.48 3.80
N ASP A 522 -23.06 10.00 4.32
CA ASP A 522 -22.03 10.67 3.53
C ASP A 522 -21.39 9.71 2.51
N ILE A 523 -21.23 8.43 2.87
CA ILE A 523 -20.73 7.38 1.96
C ILE A 523 -21.72 7.12 0.81
N VAL A 524 -23.03 7.04 1.10
CA VAL A 524 -24.06 6.87 0.07
C VAL A 524 -24.08 8.07 -0.88
N ASP A 525 -23.97 9.28 -0.35
CA ASP A 525 -23.88 10.50 -1.17
C ASP A 525 -22.62 10.55 -2.01
N PHE A 526 -21.51 10.06 -1.47
CA PHE A 526 -20.25 9.99 -2.18
C PHE A 526 -20.37 9.09 -3.42
N TYR A 527 -20.92 7.87 -3.29
CA TYR A 527 -21.15 7.00 -4.45
C TYR A 527 -22.06 7.64 -5.49
N ARG A 528 -23.12 8.32 -5.04
CA ARG A 528 -24.04 8.98 -5.96
C ARG A 528 -23.39 10.12 -6.74
N ASN A 529 -22.64 10.99 -6.06
CA ASN A 529 -22.12 12.22 -6.65
C ASN A 529 -20.81 12.00 -7.42
N PHE A 530 -19.99 11.02 -7.00
CA PHE A 530 -18.64 10.78 -7.51
C PHE A 530 -18.48 9.47 -8.29
N THR A 531 -19.58 8.90 -8.79
CA THR A 531 -19.55 7.79 -9.76
C THR A 531 -19.97 8.28 -11.15
N VAL A 532 -19.18 7.97 -12.16
CA VAL A 532 -19.46 8.30 -13.57
C VAL A 532 -19.41 7.03 -14.41
N SER A 533 -20.44 6.82 -15.22
CA SER A 533 -20.51 5.70 -16.16
C SER A 533 -19.71 6.02 -17.44
N VAL A 534 -18.61 5.29 -17.67
CA VAL A 534 -17.79 5.40 -18.89
C VAL A 534 -18.15 4.28 -19.86
N LEU A 535 -18.39 4.65 -21.12
CA LEU A 535 -18.74 3.70 -22.18
C LEU A 535 -17.67 2.61 -22.34
N GLY A 536 -18.11 1.35 -22.30
CA GLY A 536 -17.26 0.17 -22.43
C GLY A 536 -16.49 -0.26 -21.17
N ILE A 537 -16.47 0.55 -20.10
CA ILE A 537 -15.77 0.25 -18.83
C ILE A 537 -16.75 0.04 -17.67
N GLY A 538 -17.83 0.82 -17.61
CA GLY A 538 -18.78 0.82 -16.50
C GLY A 538 -18.58 2.00 -15.54
N ASP A 539 -18.94 1.82 -14.28
CA ASP A 539 -19.03 2.89 -13.28
C ASP A 539 -17.66 3.13 -12.59
N VAL A 540 -17.02 4.26 -12.89
CA VAL A 540 -15.68 4.63 -12.40
C VAL A 540 -15.76 5.81 -11.43
N CYS A 541 -14.81 5.89 -10.50
CA CYS A 541 -14.67 7.06 -9.61
C CYS A 541 -14.40 8.33 -10.45
N SER A 542 -15.17 9.37 -10.22
CA SER A 542 -15.12 10.63 -10.97
C SER A 542 -13.75 11.31 -10.86
N PHE A 543 -13.10 11.25 -9.69
CA PHE A 543 -11.74 11.77 -9.49
C PHE A 543 -10.69 11.04 -10.33
N ALA A 544 -10.90 9.75 -10.62
CA ALA A 544 -9.99 8.95 -11.43
C ALA A 544 -10.09 9.26 -12.94
N GLN A 545 -11.07 10.05 -13.38
CA GLN A 545 -11.07 10.59 -14.74
C GLN A 545 -10.08 11.75 -14.92
N LEU A 546 -9.50 12.25 -13.83
CA LEU A 546 -8.53 13.34 -13.81
C LEU A 546 -9.11 14.64 -14.41
N ASP A 547 -10.42 14.84 -14.31
CA ASP A 547 -11.10 16.05 -14.81
C ASP A 547 -10.85 17.24 -13.86
N ILE A 548 -9.94 18.11 -14.28
CA ILE A 548 -9.59 19.34 -13.58
C ILE A 548 -10.76 20.31 -13.51
N ARG A 549 -11.64 20.32 -14.51
CA ARG A 549 -12.76 21.27 -14.53
C ARG A 549 -13.74 20.95 -13.40
N ARG A 550 -14.04 19.68 -13.16
CA ARG A 550 -15.01 19.25 -12.13
C ARG A 550 -14.39 19.06 -10.74
N HIS A 551 -13.16 18.53 -10.69
CA HIS A 551 -12.51 18.13 -9.43
C HIS A 551 -11.20 18.87 -9.15
N GLY A 552 -10.81 19.85 -9.96
CA GLY A 552 -9.62 20.66 -9.71
C GLY A 552 -9.80 21.60 -8.53
N HIS A 553 -8.70 21.82 -7.82
CA HIS A 553 -8.59 22.75 -6.70
C HIS A 553 -8.14 24.12 -7.23
N PRO A 554 -8.90 25.21 -6.97
CA PRO A 554 -8.63 26.51 -7.55
C PRO A 554 -7.21 27.04 -7.24
N ASP A 555 -6.70 26.76 -6.05
CA ASP A 555 -5.38 27.20 -5.60
C ASP A 555 -4.18 26.54 -6.30
N TRP A 556 -4.42 25.50 -7.12
CA TRP A 556 -3.37 24.76 -7.84
C TRP A 556 -3.32 25.12 -9.34
N HIS A 557 -4.15 26.06 -9.77
CA HIS A 557 -4.19 26.53 -11.15
C HIS A 557 -3.24 27.71 -11.39
N THR A 558 -2.69 27.84 -12.60
CA THR A 558 -1.82 28.97 -12.96
C THR A 558 -2.62 30.29 -12.97
N ALA A 559 -2.05 31.33 -12.35
CA ALA A 559 -2.68 32.64 -12.24
C ALA A 559 -2.92 33.23 -13.64
N GLY A 560 -4.19 33.46 -13.98
CA GLY A 560 -4.55 34.28 -15.15
C GLY A 560 -5.86 33.95 -15.83
N LYS A 561 -6.36 32.69 -15.82
CA LYS A 561 -7.55 32.33 -16.64
C LYS A 561 -8.50 31.27 -16.06
N ALA A 562 -8.52 31.05 -14.74
CA ALA A 562 -9.44 30.10 -14.11
C ALA A 562 -10.34 30.71 -13.02
N LYS A 563 -10.51 32.04 -12.98
CA LYS A 563 -11.57 32.69 -12.17
C LYS A 563 -12.96 32.63 -12.81
N ALA A 564 -13.15 31.87 -13.89
CA ALA A 564 -14.41 31.80 -14.63
C ALA A 564 -14.83 30.35 -14.91
N SER A 565 -15.23 29.64 -13.87
CA SER A 565 -16.23 28.56 -13.98
C SER A 565 -16.97 28.48 -12.65
N ASN A 566 -18.05 29.25 -12.54
CA ASN A 566 -19.03 29.20 -11.45
C ASN A 566 -19.72 27.83 -11.39
N GLY A 567 -19.04 26.80 -10.86
CA GLY A 567 -19.63 25.45 -10.81
C GLY A 567 -19.09 24.49 -9.76
N ASN A 568 -17.86 24.66 -9.26
CA ASN A 568 -17.32 23.70 -8.29
C ASN A 568 -17.66 24.15 -6.87
N THR A 569 -18.58 23.43 -6.21
CA THR A 569 -18.74 23.57 -4.77
C THR A 569 -17.50 23.02 -4.06
N GLN A 570 -17.16 23.54 -2.88
CA GLN A 570 -16.04 23.02 -2.06
C GLN A 570 -16.17 21.51 -1.81
N TYR A 571 -17.39 20.97 -1.86
CA TYR A 571 -17.66 19.55 -1.76
C TYR A 571 -17.15 18.75 -2.96
N ASP A 572 -17.10 19.32 -4.17
CA ASP A 572 -16.76 18.59 -5.40
C ASP A 572 -15.26 18.53 -5.68
N GLN A 573 -14.46 19.46 -5.17
CA GLN A 573 -13.02 19.56 -5.49
C GLN A 573 -12.15 18.47 -4.81
N GLY A 574 -11.08 18.03 -5.45
CA GLY A 574 -10.08 17.16 -4.80
C GLY A 574 -9.25 17.95 -3.78
N GLU A 575 -9.08 17.42 -2.56
CA GLU A 575 -8.23 18.05 -1.54
C GLU A 575 -6.73 17.92 -1.91
N GLY A 576 -5.92 18.92 -1.56
CA GLY A 576 -4.46 18.87 -1.66
C GLY A 576 -3.87 18.81 -3.07
N GLY A 577 -4.59 19.30 -4.09
CA GLY A 577 -4.10 19.28 -5.49
C GLY A 577 -4.01 17.88 -6.10
N LYS A 578 -4.76 16.92 -5.54
CA LYS A 578 -4.65 15.50 -5.89
C LYS A 578 -5.05 15.20 -7.33
N THR A 579 -6.00 15.93 -7.88
CA THR A 579 -6.44 15.77 -9.28
C THR A 579 -5.34 16.22 -10.25
N GLU A 580 -4.74 17.38 -9.99
CA GLU A 580 -3.70 18.01 -10.81
C GLU A 580 -2.41 17.21 -10.78
N LEU A 581 -1.93 16.86 -9.58
CA LEU A 581 -0.72 16.07 -9.40
C LEU A 581 -0.89 14.67 -9.98
N SER A 582 -2.07 14.04 -9.85
CA SER A 582 -2.37 12.75 -10.50
C SER A 582 -2.38 12.85 -12.02
N LEU A 583 -2.90 13.94 -12.59
CA LEU A 583 -2.86 14.16 -14.04
C LEU A 583 -1.42 14.31 -14.54
N VAL A 584 -0.61 15.12 -13.86
CA VAL A 584 0.81 15.29 -14.21
C VAL A 584 1.53 13.95 -14.10
N ALA A 585 1.38 13.25 -12.97
CA ALA A 585 1.98 11.94 -12.72
C ALA A 585 1.64 10.93 -13.82
N PHE A 586 0.36 10.80 -14.16
CA PHE A 586 -0.11 9.88 -15.18
C PHE A 586 0.47 10.24 -16.56
N SER A 587 0.48 11.53 -16.92
CA SER A 587 1.02 12.00 -18.21
C SER A 587 2.54 11.86 -18.35
N CYS A 588 3.29 11.99 -17.25
CA CYS A 588 4.74 11.79 -17.26
C CYS A 588 5.11 10.31 -17.40
N ARG A 589 4.31 9.42 -16.78
CA ARG A 589 4.54 7.97 -16.82
C ARG A 589 4.11 7.33 -18.14
N HIS A 590 3.10 7.92 -18.79
CA HIS A 590 2.50 7.43 -20.02
C HIS A 590 2.64 8.46 -21.14
N PRO A 591 3.82 8.57 -21.79
CA PRO A 591 4.04 9.57 -22.84
C PRO A 591 3.21 9.30 -24.10
N GLY A 592 2.80 8.04 -24.34
CA GLY A 592 1.92 7.66 -25.45
C GLY A 592 0.45 8.04 -25.21
N TRP A 593 0.06 8.30 -23.97
CA TRP A 593 -1.31 8.66 -23.63
C TRP A 593 -1.60 10.14 -23.94
N GLN A 594 -2.69 10.38 -24.66
CA GLN A 594 -3.19 11.72 -24.92
C GLN A 594 -4.50 11.97 -24.15
N PRO A 595 -4.62 13.08 -23.38
CA PRO A 595 -5.84 13.39 -22.65
C PRO A 595 -6.98 13.71 -23.63
N THR A 596 -8.15 13.08 -23.41
CA THR A 596 -9.35 13.30 -24.22
C THR A 596 -9.90 14.70 -24.00
N GLU A 597 -9.92 15.17 -22.75
CA GLU A 597 -10.49 16.47 -22.41
C GLU A 597 -9.56 17.64 -22.79
N PRO A 598 -10.12 18.74 -23.34
CA PRO A 598 -9.33 19.91 -23.71
C PRO A 598 -8.79 20.67 -22.48
N SER A 599 -9.49 20.62 -21.35
CA SER A 599 -9.08 21.20 -20.06
C SER A 599 -7.75 20.62 -19.58
N GLN A 600 -7.64 19.29 -19.57
CA GLN A 600 -6.44 18.54 -19.21
C GLN A 600 -5.26 18.91 -20.10
N ARG A 601 -5.47 18.94 -21.43
CA ARG A 601 -4.44 19.33 -22.40
C ARG A 601 -3.98 20.78 -22.21
N HIS A 602 -4.90 21.70 -21.96
CA HIS A 602 -4.58 23.10 -21.72
C HIS A 602 -3.75 23.26 -20.44
N PHE A 603 -4.15 22.61 -19.34
CA PHE A 603 -3.42 22.65 -18.08
C PHE A 603 -1.99 22.12 -18.24
N LEU A 604 -1.81 20.94 -18.84
CA LEU A 604 -0.47 20.36 -19.05
C LEU A 604 0.41 21.25 -19.94
N ARG A 605 -0.14 21.88 -20.98
CA ARG A 605 0.61 22.83 -21.83
C ARG A 605 1.00 24.09 -21.06
N SER A 606 0.08 24.67 -20.30
CA SER A 606 0.34 25.86 -19.48
C SER A 606 1.41 25.58 -18.43
N LEU A 607 1.37 24.41 -17.79
CA LEU A 607 2.36 23.98 -16.82
C LEU A 607 3.75 23.84 -17.47
N ARG A 608 3.85 23.15 -18.62
CA ARG A 608 5.12 23.03 -19.36
C ARG A 608 5.68 24.39 -19.76
N GLN A 609 4.84 25.30 -20.27
CA GLN A 609 5.25 26.66 -20.62
C GLN A 609 5.76 27.44 -19.39
N SER A 610 5.04 27.37 -18.27
CA SER A 610 5.44 28.01 -17.01
C SER A 610 6.77 27.46 -16.49
N MET A 611 6.99 26.15 -16.57
CA MET A 611 8.27 25.53 -16.19
C MET A 611 9.42 25.99 -17.09
N HIS A 612 9.21 26.01 -18.42
CA HIS A 612 10.22 26.51 -19.36
C HIS A 612 10.58 27.98 -19.13
N HIS A 613 9.71 28.78 -18.52
CA HIS A 613 10.05 30.15 -18.11
C HIS A 613 10.73 30.22 -16.74
N ALA A 614 10.48 29.27 -15.85
CA ALA A 614 11.05 29.24 -14.50
C ALA A 614 12.49 28.68 -14.45
N ILE A 615 12.83 27.76 -15.37
CA ILE A 615 14.13 27.09 -15.44
C ILE A 615 15.30 27.98 -15.97
N PRO A 616 15.12 28.97 -16.89
CA PRO A 616 16.25 29.67 -17.52
C PRO A 616 16.61 31.08 -17.01
N ALA A 617 16.02 31.64 -15.94
CA ALA A 617 16.29 33.05 -15.61
C ALA A 617 16.52 33.38 -14.12
N ASN A 618 17.78 33.71 -13.82
CA ASN A 618 18.29 34.57 -12.74
C ASN A 618 18.38 34.03 -11.29
N ASN A 619 19.54 34.31 -10.68
CA ASN A 619 19.99 34.57 -9.28
C ASN A 619 19.05 34.44 -8.05
N HIS A 620 17.82 33.96 -8.19
CA HIS A 620 16.82 33.74 -7.15
C HIS A 620 16.53 32.26 -6.88
N LEU A 621 17.29 31.31 -7.46
CA LEU A 621 17.13 29.87 -7.20
C LEU A 621 17.17 29.51 -5.71
N ASN A 622 17.87 30.30 -4.89
CA ASN A 622 17.95 30.05 -3.45
C ASN A 622 16.63 30.28 -2.69
N LYS A 623 15.58 30.81 -3.33
CA LYS A 623 14.30 31.14 -2.68
C LYS A 623 13.13 30.23 -3.05
N THR A 624 13.26 29.38 -4.06
CA THR A 624 12.19 28.48 -4.52
C THR A 624 12.53 27.03 -4.18
N MET A 625 11.52 26.20 -3.88
CA MET A 625 11.75 24.79 -3.58
C MET A 625 12.36 24.07 -4.77
N LEU A 626 11.87 24.36 -5.98
CA LEU A 626 12.43 23.80 -7.21
C LEU A 626 13.91 24.17 -7.38
N GLY A 627 14.28 25.43 -7.12
CA GLY A 627 15.66 25.88 -7.22
C GLY A 627 16.57 25.15 -6.22
N SER A 628 16.12 24.99 -4.97
CA SER A 628 16.86 24.24 -3.95
C SER A 628 17.05 22.76 -4.30
N TYR A 629 16.02 22.12 -4.87
CA TYR A 629 16.09 20.72 -5.30
C TYR A 629 17.02 20.53 -6.48
N ILE A 630 16.94 21.39 -7.50
CA ILE A 630 17.85 21.35 -8.66
C ILE A 630 19.30 21.55 -8.19
N GLN A 631 19.55 22.54 -7.32
CA GLN A 631 20.87 22.79 -6.76
C GLN A 631 21.40 21.55 -6.01
N GLN A 632 20.59 20.96 -5.14
CA GLN A 632 20.98 19.75 -4.41
C GLN A 632 21.21 18.55 -5.33
N SER A 633 20.48 18.42 -6.43
CA SER A 633 20.69 17.35 -7.40
C SER A 633 21.99 17.53 -8.20
N LEU A 634 22.33 18.77 -8.57
CA LEU A 634 23.56 19.13 -9.28
C LEU A 634 24.80 19.02 -8.37
N PHE A 635 24.72 19.50 -7.13
CA PHE A 635 25.83 19.47 -6.17
C PHE A 635 25.91 18.16 -5.37
N GLY A 636 24.85 17.34 -5.35
CA GLY A 636 24.84 16.02 -4.72
C GLY A 636 25.70 14.98 -5.45
N ALA A 637 26.05 15.23 -6.71
CA ALA A 637 27.08 14.48 -7.46
C ALA A 637 28.51 15.01 -7.21
N VAL A 638 28.65 16.16 -6.55
CA VAL A 638 29.94 16.85 -6.31
C VAL A 638 30.00 17.36 -4.86
N THR A 639 29.87 16.46 -3.88
CA THR A 639 30.51 16.70 -2.58
C THR A 639 31.90 16.11 -2.62
N PRO A 640 32.99 16.90 -2.58
CA PRO A 640 34.31 16.34 -2.34
C PRO A 640 34.29 15.75 -0.94
N LEU A 641 34.41 14.43 -0.84
CA LEU A 641 34.85 13.78 0.40
C LEU A 641 36.14 14.48 0.85
N PRO A 642 36.25 14.99 2.08
CA PRO A 642 37.54 15.48 2.57
C PRO A 642 38.52 14.31 2.54
N ALA A 643 39.65 14.54 1.87
CA ALA A 643 40.73 13.59 1.70
C ALA A 643 41.34 13.24 3.07
N VAL A 644 40.91 12.11 3.65
CA VAL A 644 41.71 11.33 4.60
C VAL A 644 41.58 9.86 4.18
N LEU A 645 42.51 9.44 3.33
CA LEU A 645 42.84 8.03 3.13
C LEU A 645 43.65 7.56 4.34
N SER A 646 43.04 6.77 5.22
CA SER A 646 43.77 5.76 5.98
C SER A 646 42.82 4.63 6.37
N TYR A 647 43.00 3.48 5.72
CA TYR A 647 42.69 2.13 6.18
C TYR A 647 41.37 1.93 6.97
N TYR A 648 40.35 1.41 6.28
CA TYR A 648 39.38 0.52 6.91
C TYR A 648 39.32 -0.79 6.13
N PRO A 649 39.56 -1.95 6.78
CA PRO A 649 39.47 -3.23 6.12
C PRO A 649 37.99 -3.53 5.82
N GLN A 650 37.79 -3.94 4.58
CA GLN A 650 36.56 -4.39 3.98
C GLN A 650 36.22 -5.79 4.51
N GLN A 651 35.43 -5.87 5.59
CA GLN A 651 34.80 -7.13 6.06
C GLN A 651 33.36 -6.89 6.55
N ARG A 652 32.41 -7.04 5.61
CA ARG A 652 31.07 -7.72 5.60
C ARG A 652 30.16 -7.75 6.87
N PRO A 653 28.84 -8.08 6.73
CA PRO A 653 28.00 -8.24 5.53
C PRO A 653 26.75 -7.34 5.52
N GLN A 654 26.26 -7.07 4.32
CA GLN A 654 24.96 -6.47 4.06
C GLN A 654 23.90 -7.58 4.17
N TYR A 655 23.30 -7.73 5.35
CA TYR A 655 22.12 -8.57 5.54
C TYR A 655 20.88 -7.74 5.19
N ARG A 656 20.24 -8.06 4.05
CA ARG A 656 18.84 -7.75 3.81
C ARG A 656 18.00 -8.75 4.61
N LEU A 657 17.06 -8.23 5.40
CA LEU A 657 16.04 -9.01 6.12
C LEU A 657 14.66 -8.69 5.55
N PRO A 658 13.69 -9.63 5.62
CA PRO A 658 12.47 -9.60 4.82
C PRO A 658 11.60 -8.37 5.11
N ASP A 659 11.32 -7.61 4.05
CA ASP A 659 10.22 -6.67 4.03
C ASP A 659 8.90 -7.42 3.98
N MET A 660 7.89 -6.87 4.67
CA MET A 660 6.59 -7.49 4.90
C MET A 660 5.76 -7.62 3.60
N ASP A 661 6.11 -8.64 2.81
CA ASP A 661 5.53 -9.17 1.57
C ASP A 661 5.02 -8.13 0.55
N GLU A 662 5.93 -7.72 -0.33
CA GLU A 662 5.70 -7.83 -1.77
C GLU A 662 6.97 -8.46 -2.37
N THR A 663 6.83 -9.63 -3.00
CA THR A 663 7.80 -10.29 -3.90
C THR A 663 9.20 -10.50 -3.34
N SER A 664 9.49 -11.76 -2.97
CA SER A 664 10.85 -12.28 -2.87
C SER A 664 11.57 -12.13 -4.22
N ASP A 665 12.60 -11.29 -4.28
CA ASP A 665 13.74 -11.39 -5.20
C ASP A 665 14.96 -10.72 -4.55
N GLU A 666 16.00 -11.50 -4.25
CA GLU A 666 17.38 -11.15 -4.58
C GLU A 666 18.16 -12.42 -4.93
N ASP A 667 18.60 -12.40 -6.19
CA ASP A 667 19.61 -13.16 -6.93
C ASP A 667 20.70 -13.91 -6.15
N GLU A 668 20.93 -15.15 -6.57
CA GLU A 668 22.17 -15.92 -6.36
C GLU A 668 22.83 -16.13 -7.74
N ALA A 669 24.02 -15.55 -7.95
CA ALA A 669 24.85 -15.78 -9.14
C ALA A 669 25.73 -17.04 -8.97
N PRO A 670 25.94 -17.87 -10.01
CA PRO A 670 26.72 -19.11 -9.91
C PRO A 670 28.25 -18.89 -9.95
N PRO A 671 29.07 -19.89 -9.58
CA PRO A 671 30.45 -19.68 -9.12
C PRO A 671 31.48 -19.55 -10.25
N ALA A 672 32.55 -18.81 -9.96
CA ALA A 672 33.75 -18.69 -10.78
C ALA A 672 34.68 -19.92 -10.65
N GLY A 673 35.17 -20.41 -11.79
CA GLY A 673 36.36 -21.27 -11.93
C GLY A 673 37.54 -20.49 -12.55
N PRO A 674 38.78 -21.04 -12.55
CA PRO A 674 39.95 -20.28 -12.11
C PRO A 674 40.88 -19.70 -13.21
N ALA A 675 41.54 -18.60 -12.82
CA ALA A 675 42.92 -18.16 -13.06
C ALA A 675 43.57 -18.23 -14.47
N HIS A 676 44.06 -17.08 -14.96
CA HIS A 676 45.47 -16.88 -15.35
C HIS A 676 45.83 -15.37 -15.46
N PRO A 677 47.07 -14.94 -15.13
CA PRO A 677 47.49 -13.53 -15.11
C PRO A 677 48.44 -13.13 -16.26
N SER A 678 48.60 -11.82 -16.46
CA SER A 678 49.66 -11.05 -17.18
C SER A 678 49.04 -10.06 -18.18
N GLY A 679 49.50 -8.82 -18.38
CA GLY A 679 50.59 -8.04 -17.81
C GLY A 679 50.68 -6.67 -18.53
N GLN A 680 51.34 -5.72 -17.85
CA GLN A 680 52.12 -4.59 -18.39
C GLN A 680 51.47 -3.37 -19.10
N SER A 681 51.96 -2.20 -18.62
CA SER A 681 52.39 -1.01 -19.37
C SER A 681 51.32 -0.07 -19.95
N GLY A 682 51.33 1.25 -19.75
CA GLY A 682 52.31 2.15 -19.15
C GLY A 682 51.95 3.63 -19.38
N ASN A 683 52.72 4.50 -18.72
CA ASN A 683 53.01 5.92 -18.97
C ASN A 683 52.05 7.06 -18.57
N ASN A 684 52.58 7.83 -17.61
CA ASN A 684 52.39 9.24 -17.27
C ASN A 684 52.37 10.21 -18.47
N LEU A 685 51.57 11.28 -18.36
CA LEU A 685 52.06 12.68 -18.37
C LEU A 685 50.94 13.64 -17.95
N GLY A 686 51.27 14.65 -17.15
CA GLY A 686 50.31 15.49 -16.44
C GLY A 686 50.12 16.92 -16.94
N LEU A 687 49.17 17.57 -16.25
CA LEU A 687 48.91 19.00 -16.04
C LEU A 687 48.45 19.89 -17.21
N GLY A 688 47.27 20.50 -17.02
CA GLY A 688 46.97 21.82 -17.59
C GLY A 688 45.49 22.16 -17.78
N GLY A 689 44.88 22.84 -16.79
CA GLY A 689 44.04 24.02 -17.04
C GLY A 689 42.59 23.89 -17.57
N ALA A 690 41.68 24.41 -16.75
CA ALA A 690 40.61 25.35 -17.13
C ALA A 690 39.42 24.87 -18.01
N THR A 691 38.28 24.72 -17.31
CA THR A 691 36.98 25.35 -17.63
C THR A 691 36.53 25.42 -19.10
N SER A 692 35.54 24.60 -19.45
CA SER A 692 34.42 25.02 -20.32
C SER A 692 33.36 23.92 -20.43
N ALA A 693 32.17 24.17 -19.86
CA ALA A 693 30.94 23.48 -20.24
C ALA A 693 29.74 24.43 -20.05
N ILE A 694 29.69 25.45 -20.90
CA ILE A 694 28.46 26.15 -21.26
C ILE A 694 28.26 25.90 -22.75
N GLY A 695 27.09 25.36 -23.10
CA GLY A 695 26.54 25.44 -24.46
C GLY A 695 26.83 24.24 -25.36
N LEU A 696 25.95 23.24 -25.30
CA LEU A 696 25.70 22.33 -26.42
C LEU A 696 24.20 22.02 -26.50
N SER A 697 23.45 23.03 -26.94
CA SER A 697 22.13 22.88 -27.55
C SER A 697 22.25 23.35 -28.99
N ALA A 698 22.82 22.51 -29.87
CA ALA A 698 22.91 22.78 -31.31
C ALA A 698 22.96 21.54 -32.20
N LEU A 699 22.85 20.32 -31.66
CA LEU A 699 22.78 19.11 -32.46
C LEU A 699 21.55 18.32 -32.02
N GLY A 700 20.50 18.37 -32.84
CA GLY A 700 19.30 17.55 -32.71
C GLY A 700 19.62 16.08 -32.92
N LEU A 701 20.16 15.45 -31.88
CA LEU A 701 20.27 14.01 -31.75
C LEU A 701 19.44 13.63 -30.53
N ASP A 702 18.31 12.96 -30.79
CA ASP A 702 17.50 12.31 -29.76
C ASP A 702 18.38 11.34 -28.99
N GLN A 703 18.64 11.65 -27.72
CA GLN A 703 19.32 10.76 -26.80
C GLN A 703 18.31 9.69 -26.35
N PRO A 704 18.67 8.39 -26.32
CA PRO A 704 17.75 7.35 -25.88
C PRO A 704 17.37 7.61 -24.41
N ARG A 705 16.07 7.78 -24.16
CA ARG A 705 15.51 8.06 -22.84
C ARG A 705 15.75 6.87 -21.91
N THR A 706 16.56 7.07 -20.87
CA THR A 706 16.61 6.18 -19.71
C THR A 706 15.44 6.48 -18.77
N PRO A 707 14.89 5.49 -18.06
CA PRO A 707 13.72 5.66 -17.17
C PRO A 707 13.94 6.69 -16.04
N ASP A 708 15.19 6.98 -15.68
CA ASP A 708 15.51 8.00 -14.67
C ASP A 708 15.16 9.42 -15.12
N ASN A 709 15.16 9.71 -16.44
CA ASN A 709 14.89 11.05 -16.96
C ASN A 709 13.41 11.47 -16.82
N ASP A 710 12.49 10.51 -16.84
CA ASP A 710 11.05 10.78 -16.67
C ASP A 710 10.69 11.07 -15.20
N THR A 711 11.45 10.53 -14.24
CA THR A 711 11.27 10.84 -12.81
C THR A 711 11.76 12.23 -12.43
N GLN A 712 12.82 12.73 -13.11
CA GLN A 712 13.28 14.10 -12.95
C GLN A 712 12.23 15.10 -13.42
N ASN A 713 11.52 14.82 -14.52
CA ASN A 713 10.44 15.68 -15.00
C ASN A 713 9.29 15.82 -13.99
N MET A 714 8.98 14.75 -13.25
CA MET A 714 7.81 14.71 -12.38
C MET A 714 8.05 15.32 -10.99
N SER A 715 9.22 15.06 -10.38
CA SER A 715 9.64 15.73 -9.15
C SER A 715 9.75 17.26 -9.35
N VAL A 716 10.32 17.68 -10.48
CA VAL A 716 10.42 19.09 -10.89
C VAL A 716 9.03 19.71 -11.11
N SER A 717 8.15 19.04 -11.85
CA SER A 717 6.78 19.51 -12.08
C SER A 717 6.00 19.69 -10.79
N THR A 718 6.19 18.77 -9.85
CA THR A 718 5.54 18.82 -8.54
C THR A 718 6.06 20.02 -7.74
N LEU A 719 7.37 20.16 -7.58
CA LEU A 719 7.95 21.27 -6.82
C LEU A 719 7.57 22.64 -7.41
N HIS A 720 7.54 22.74 -8.74
CA HIS A 720 7.07 23.95 -9.43
C HIS A 720 5.61 24.28 -9.10
N LEU A 721 4.72 23.27 -9.08
CA LEU A 721 3.32 23.46 -8.68
C LEU A 721 3.19 23.96 -7.25
N TYR A 722 3.98 23.44 -6.31
CA TYR A 722 4.00 23.94 -4.94
C TYR A 722 4.54 25.37 -4.83
N ASP A 723 5.59 25.72 -5.60
CA ASP A 723 6.11 27.08 -5.65
C ASP A 723 5.05 28.06 -6.20
N LEU A 724 4.32 27.66 -7.25
CA LEU A 724 3.19 28.43 -7.78
C LEU A 724 2.09 28.61 -6.72
N HIS A 725 1.69 27.55 -6.04
CA HIS A 725 0.67 27.59 -5.00
C HIS A 725 1.07 28.53 -3.84
N LEU A 726 2.30 28.43 -3.35
CA LEU A 726 2.81 29.29 -2.28
C LEU A 726 2.95 30.76 -2.71
N SER A 727 3.29 31.02 -3.97
CA SER A 727 3.36 32.38 -4.51
C SER A 727 1.98 33.05 -4.53
N GLN A 728 0.93 32.31 -4.86
CA GLN A 728 -0.45 32.80 -4.89
C GLN A 728 -1.00 33.05 -3.49
N ALA A 729 -0.71 32.15 -2.53
CA ALA A 729 -1.06 32.35 -1.13
C ALA A 729 -0.41 33.63 -0.56
N GLY A 730 0.85 33.92 -0.93
CA GLY A 730 1.55 35.14 -0.54
C GLY A 730 0.94 36.43 -1.09
N GLN A 731 0.45 36.42 -2.33
CA GLN A 731 -0.22 37.57 -2.96
C GLN A 731 -1.61 37.86 -2.34
N ASN A 732 -2.34 36.83 -1.91
CA ASN A 732 -3.62 37.01 -1.23
C ASN A 732 -3.47 37.65 0.16
N LEU A 733 -2.36 37.40 0.86
CA LEU A 733 -2.05 38.07 2.13
C LEU A 733 -1.55 39.52 1.95
N SER A 734 -0.77 39.83 0.91
CA SER A 734 -0.28 41.20 0.68
C SER A 734 -1.39 42.16 0.20
N CYS A 735 -2.46 41.65 -0.41
CA CYS A 735 -3.65 42.45 -0.70
C CYS A 735 -4.43 42.86 0.56
N CYS A 736 -4.28 42.15 1.68
CA CYS A 736 -4.95 42.48 2.94
C CYS A 736 -4.17 43.51 3.79
N THR A 737 -2.90 43.80 3.49
CA THR A 737 -2.10 44.76 4.26
C THR A 737 -2.28 46.21 3.83
N ASN A 738 -2.87 46.47 2.65
CA ASN A 738 -3.06 47.85 2.15
C ASN A 738 -4.35 48.55 2.64
N LYS A 739 -5.11 47.93 3.56
CA LYS A 739 -6.31 48.54 4.17
C LYS A 739 -6.38 48.43 5.71
N CYS A 740 -5.24 48.15 6.37
CA CYS A 740 -5.17 48.08 7.83
C CYS A 740 -4.18 49.11 8.41
N SER A 741 -4.27 50.36 7.97
CA SER A 741 -3.56 51.48 8.60
C SER A 741 -4.52 52.66 8.79
N GLU A 742 -5.48 52.51 9.69
CA GLU A 742 -6.14 53.62 10.40
C GLU A 742 -7.11 53.06 11.44
N ARG A 743 -6.60 52.68 12.61
CA ARG A 743 -7.39 52.77 13.85
C ARG A 743 -6.49 53.14 15.01
N VAL A 744 -6.75 54.34 15.49
CA VAL A 744 -6.07 55.08 16.54
C VAL A 744 -6.02 54.25 17.83
N ARG A 745 -4.82 54.19 18.41
CA ARG A 745 -4.55 53.76 19.79
C ARG A 745 -5.21 54.74 20.76
N GLY A 746 -6.24 54.29 21.47
CA GLY A 746 -6.76 54.94 22.67
C GLY A 746 -6.95 53.86 23.74
N GLY A 747 -6.10 53.87 24.77
CA GLY A 747 -6.10 52.85 25.81
C GLY A 747 -7.18 53.07 26.86
N ARG A 748 -7.54 51.99 27.56
CA ARG A 748 -7.67 51.96 29.02
C ARG A 748 -7.81 50.51 29.48
N TRP A 749 -6.91 50.10 30.37
CA TRP A 749 -7.11 48.96 31.26
C TRP A 749 -8.18 49.36 32.27
N ASP A 750 -9.19 48.53 32.49
CA ASP A 750 -9.65 48.19 33.84
C ASP A 750 -10.58 46.97 33.80
N SER A 751 -10.31 46.10 34.76
CA SER A 751 -11.00 44.89 35.16
C SER A 751 -12.44 45.12 35.61
N THR A 752 -13.37 44.25 35.23
CA THR A 752 -14.44 43.75 36.11
C THR A 752 -15.10 42.51 35.52
N GLU A 753 -15.41 41.60 36.44
CA GLU A 753 -16.18 40.36 36.40
C GLU A 753 -17.51 40.43 35.62
N GLY A 754 -18.04 39.28 35.22
CA GLY A 754 -19.48 39.10 34.96
C GLY A 754 -19.81 38.07 33.88
N GLU A 755 -20.40 36.96 34.32
CA GLU A 755 -21.02 35.88 33.55
C GLU A 755 -21.93 36.35 32.40
N ASP A 756 -21.93 35.61 31.28
CA ASP A 756 -23.11 34.87 30.80
C ASP A 756 -22.89 34.26 29.39
N THR A 757 -23.05 32.94 29.33
CA THR A 757 -23.33 32.11 28.14
C THR A 757 -24.65 32.50 27.45
N PRO A 758 -24.90 32.18 26.16
CA PRO A 758 -24.44 30.99 25.43
C PRO A 758 -23.61 31.21 24.15
#